data_AF-A0A317C8Q9-F1
#
_entry.id   AF-A0A317C8Q9-F1
#
_cell.length_a   1.000
_cell.length_b   1.000
_cell.length_c   1.000
_cell.angle_alpha   90.00
_cell.angle_beta   90.00
_cell.angle_gamma   90.00
#
_symmetry.space_group_name_H-M   'P 1'
#
loop_
_entity.id
_entity.type
_entity.pdbx_description
1 polymer ?
#
loop_
_entity_poly.entity_id
_entity_poly.type
_entity_poly.pdbx_seq_one_letter_code
_entity_poly.pdbx_strand_id
1 'polypeptide(L)'
;MWVEAFEYDVSGNRTVHIDFKGQVTTTEYDINNRPTQQTIGGLITKRMTYDVVGQVLAAEQNANTTSYTYDPVGRLLTETKPNGITLRYQYDEAGNKTQFVTEQVDGSQITATYSYDELNRLATVTDTQGSLTHYTYDAVGNRQTTTHANGTVASYQYDSLNRLTQLQHQTALGTVLDSFSYQLNNTGQRTRITDADGTISNYQYDAIHRLETETVTDNTNTVSHTASYQYDHTGNRTQGVVNGITTAYSYDDNDRLTQQGGENYTYDANGSTLQMIIDNKVTDYQYNALNQLTQVQKSEASVVTDTLTYAYDVEGNRVTLQKNGSETRFIVDNNQAYAQVVQEQDATGQTQVSYLYGDDLLQQQRDTEISYYHYDGLGSTRLLTDETETLTDRYRYDAFGEAIEELGNTVNRYRFTGEQYDINLAFYYLRARYYNPHQGRFTQQDTWMGNSSDPITLHKYLYANANPVNNIDPTGNFSLGSVSAASNIRSTLANIQIDVGLSLFDVSTGGADFSSREAGIAIIWAYAGSKVGVLTRSFQKLLKKSGCLSNSFVPNTLIAVENTLTRIDEIEVGELVLSYDEKTEKYEYQPVLAVIKSRKNTLIISIELASGTKIEATPEHLIYADNKWRQARNITSDMLLQSLSGRESKVVNVERSFRVETVYDLTVRKNHNFLVSADKVLVHNISPCEKAAQTLAKTVPKACVGKYVCDDFAVKFEQLLLGKNVVGKRLCVTSTRTAFLGSLKHGTISKNPQHFTVQVGDMVFDSVNPEGMPFAEWVDDIGINDGIGVNLKSEGMTGKYNGCIPRK
;
A
#
# COMPACT_ATOMS: atom_id res chain seq x y z
N MET A 1 -20.27 -4.30 28.07
CA MET A 1 -19.97 -4.56 26.66
C MET A 1 -19.52 -3.23 26.09
N TRP A 2 -18.26 -3.11 25.73
CA TRP A 2 -17.74 -1.91 25.07
C TRP A 2 -18.22 -1.97 23.61
N VAL A 3 -18.81 -0.89 23.12
CA VAL A 3 -19.39 -0.84 21.77
C VAL A 3 -18.71 0.30 21.05
N GLU A 4 -18.06 -0.02 19.95
CA GLU A 4 -17.66 0.96 18.95
C GLU A 4 -18.81 1.13 17.95
N ALA A 5 -19.11 2.37 17.57
CA ALA A 5 -20.21 2.67 16.67
C ALA A 5 -19.77 3.63 15.56
N PHE A 6 -20.33 3.43 14.37
CA PHE A 6 -20.07 4.24 13.20
C PHE A 6 -21.38 4.69 12.57
N GLU A 7 -21.45 5.95 12.16
CA GLU A 7 -22.54 6.46 11.33
C GLU A 7 -21.99 6.92 9.99
N TYR A 8 -22.78 6.69 8.94
CA TYR A 8 -22.41 7.00 7.56
C TYR A 8 -23.48 7.86 6.90
N ASP A 9 -23.05 8.75 6.01
CA ASP A 9 -23.97 9.44 5.11
C ASP A 9 -24.40 8.56 3.92
N VAL A 10 -25.27 9.10 3.07
CA VAL A 10 -25.76 8.40 1.86
C VAL A 10 -24.68 8.12 0.81
N SER A 11 -23.52 8.78 0.92
CA SER A 11 -22.36 8.56 0.05
C SER A 11 -21.41 7.51 0.63
N GLY A 12 -21.68 6.97 1.82
CA GLY A 12 -20.82 6.03 2.51
C GLY A 12 -19.67 6.69 3.29
N ASN A 13 -19.69 8.00 3.48
CA ASN A 13 -18.66 8.67 4.28
C ASN A 13 -18.96 8.50 5.78
N ARG A 14 -17.95 8.19 6.58
CA ARG A 14 -18.08 8.04 8.04
C ARG A 14 -18.25 9.40 8.73
N THR A 15 -19.48 9.78 9.03
CA THR A 15 -19.81 11.07 9.66
C THR A 15 -19.65 11.07 11.17
N VAL A 16 -19.80 9.90 11.82
CA VAL A 16 -19.62 9.75 13.26
C VAL A 16 -18.83 8.48 13.55
N HIS A 17 -17.91 8.56 14.51
CA HIS A 17 -17.23 7.43 15.15
C HIS A 17 -17.33 7.62 16.65
N ILE A 18 -17.88 6.62 17.34
CA ILE A 18 -17.90 6.53 18.79
C ILE A 18 -16.94 5.40 19.15
N ASP A 19 -15.82 5.73 19.77
CA ASP A 19 -14.83 4.73 20.16
C ASP A 19 -15.27 3.91 21.39
N PHE A 20 -14.45 2.95 21.81
CA PHE A 20 -14.75 2.10 22.96
C PHE A 20 -14.75 2.85 24.29
N LYS A 21 -14.15 4.05 24.38
CA LYS A 21 -14.26 4.95 25.54
C LYS A 21 -15.55 5.78 25.52
N GLY A 22 -16.36 5.68 24.46
CA GLY A 22 -17.55 6.52 24.24
C GLY A 22 -17.21 7.92 23.71
N GLN A 23 -15.98 8.16 23.28
CA GLN A 23 -15.56 9.41 22.70
C GLN A 23 -16.16 9.55 21.30
N VAL A 24 -16.90 10.63 21.10
CA VAL A 24 -17.52 10.94 19.81
C VAL A 24 -16.56 11.79 18.98
N THR A 25 -16.28 11.31 17.77
CA THR A 25 -15.60 12.00 16.68
C THR A 25 -16.59 12.19 15.54
N THR A 26 -16.84 13.43 15.13
CA THR A 26 -17.68 13.72 13.96
C THR A 26 -16.85 14.31 12.84
N THR A 27 -17.07 13.86 11.62
CA THR A 27 -16.39 14.35 10.41
C THR A 27 -17.40 14.93 9.45
N GLU A 28 -17.16 16.15 9.01
CA GLU A 28 -17.91 16.81 7.95
C GLU A 28 -17.21 16.63 6.61
N TYR A 29 -17.98 16.50 5.55
CA TYR A 29 -17.49 16.28 4.19
C TYR A 29 -18.04 17.34 3.23
N ASP A 30 -17.25 17.70 2.22
CA ASP A 30 -17.75 18.51 1.11
C ASP A 30 -18.53 17.69 0.08
N ILE A 31 -19.04 18.37 -0.95
CA ILE A 31 -19.85 17.74 -2.01
C ILE A 31 -19.09 16.69 -2.84
N ASN A 32 -17.76 16.64 -2.75
CA ASN A 32 -16.91 15.65 -3.40
C ASN A 32 -16.48 14.54 -2.42
N ASN A 33 -17.13 14.41 -1.25
CA ASN A 33 -16.83 13.42 -0.23
C ASN A 33 -15.43 13.57 0.40
N ARG A 34 -14.88 14.80 0.45
CA ARG A 34 -13.58 15.07 1.08
C ARG A 34 -13.78 15.64 2.48
N PRO A 35 -13.02 15.20 3.51
CA PRO A 35 -13.23 15.63 4.89
C PRO A 35 -12.82 17.09 5.10
N THR A 36 -13.73 17.96 5.53
CA THR A 36 -13.46 19.40 5.73
C THR A 36 -13.25 19.79 7.18
N GLN A 37 -13.87 19.07 8.11
CA GLN A 37 -13.80 19.38 9.54
C GLN A 37 -13.92 18.11 10.38
N GLN A 38 -13.09 17.97 11.40
CA GLN A 38 -13.22 16.97 12.45
C GLN A 38 -13.50 17.66 13.78
N THR A 39 -14.48 17.14 14.51
CA THR A 39 -14.84 17.60 15.85
C THR A 39 -14.77 16.41 16.80
N ILE A 40 -14.07 16.57 17.91
CA ILE A 40 -13.91 15.56 18.96
C ILE A 40 -14.36 16.17 20.28
N GLY A 41 -15.33 15.54 20.94
CA GLY A 41 -15.84 16.04 22.23
C GLY A 41 -16.45 17.44 22.15
N GLY A 42 -16.98 17.83 20.98
CA GLY A 42 -17.53 19.17 20.71
C GLY A 42 -16.49 20.25 20.38
N LEU A 43 -15.20 19.92 20.35
CA LEU A 43 -14.12 20.82 19.95
C LEU A 43 -13.69 20.50 18.52
N ILE A 44 -13.57 21.52 17.68
CA ILE A 44 -13.01 21.36 16.33
C ILE A 44 -11.52 21.08 16.48
N THR A 45 -11.11 19.86 16.15
CA THR A 45 -9.73 19.41 16.28
C THR A 45 -8.96 19.47 14.97
N LYS A 46 -9.66 19.39 13.82
CA LYS A 46 -9.04 19.45 12.49
C LYS A 46 -9.92 20.21 11.50
N ARG A 47 -9.31 21.01 10.63
CA ARG A 47 -9.95 21.57 9.43
C ARG A 47 -9.06 21.40 8.21
N MET A 48 -9.67 21.12 7.08
CA MET A 48 -8.99 20.97 5.80
C MET A 48 -9.63 21.88 4.77
N THR A 49 -8.80 22.51 3.95
CA THR A 49 -9.24 23.23 2.75
C THR A 49 -8.63 22.59 1.53
N TYR A 50 -9.35 22.67 0.41
CA TYR A 50 -8.97 22.00 -0.83
C TYR A 50 -8.98 22.97 -2.00
N ASP A 51 -8.12 22.71 -2.98
CA ASP A 51 -8.20 23.38 -4.27
C ASP A 51 -9.35 22.81 -5.13
N VAL A 52 -9.48 23.35 -6.35
CA VAL A 52 -10.52 22.96 -7.31
C VAL A 52 -10.36 21.54 -7.88
N VAL A 53 -9.21 20.90 -7.68
CA VAL A 53 -8.93 19.52 -8.10
C VAL A 53 -8.84 18.53 -6.92
N GLY A 54 -8.93 19.00 -5.68
CA GLY A 54 -8.97 18.20 -4.46
C GLY A 54 -7.67 17.99 -3.74
N GLN A 55 -6.65 18.78 -4.06
CA GLN A 55 -5.42 18.82 -3.28
C GLN A 55 -5.61 19.68 -2.04
N VAL A 56 -5.01 19.30 -0.92
CA VAL A 56 -5.12 20.02 0.35
C VAL A 56 -4.36 21.34 0.28
N LEU A 57 -5.01 22.48 0.47
CA LEU A 57 -4.33 23.78 0.50
C LEU A 57 -3.86 24.16 1.91
N ALA A 58 -4.63 23.80 2.92
CA ALA A 58 -4.29 24.02 4.32
C ALA A 58 -4.94 22.97 5.20
N ALA A 59 -4.20 22.57 6.22
CA ALA A 59 -4.61 21.65 7.27
C ALA A 59 -4.37 22.32 8.62
N GLU A 60 -5.44 22.57 9.38
CA GLU A 60 -5.39 23.17 10.71
C GLU A 60 -5.64 22.10 11.76
N GLN A 61 -4.83 22.03 12.82
CA GLN A 61 -5.07 21.21 14.00
C GLN A 61 -4.84 22.04 15.26
N ASN A 62 -5.85 22.13 16.13
CA ASN A 62 -5.77 22.92 17.38
C ASN A 62 -5.21 24.35 17.16
N ALA A 63 -5.67 25.04 16.11
CA ALA A 63 -5.21 26.36 15.65
C ALA A 63 -3.79 26.44 15.05
N ASN A 64 -3.06 25.33 14.95
CA ASN A 64 -1.80 25.26 14.20
C ASN A 64 -2.08 24.91 12.74
N THR A 65 -1.62 25.73 11.80
CA THR A 65 -1.89 25.54 10.36
C THR A 65 -0.63 25.09 9.62
N THR A 66 -0.76 24.00 8.87
CA THR A 66 0.18 23.61 7.80
C THR A 66 -0.44 24.01 6.46
N SER A 67 0.34 24.63 5.57
CA SER A 67 -0.14 25.03 4.23
C SER A 67 0.70 24.41 3.13
N TYR A 68 0.05 24.08 2.02
CA TYR A 68 0.66 23.35 0.91
C TYR A 68 0.50 24.11 -0.40
N THR A 69 1.49 23.98 -1.27
CA THR A 69 1.38 24.43 -2.67
C THR A 69 1.79 23.32 -3.61
N TYR A 70 1.26 23.37 -4.83
CA TYR A 70 1.45 22.32 -5.83
C TYR A 70 1.82 22.91 -7.18
N ASP A 71 2.54 22.11 -7.97
CA ASP A 71 2.79 22.43 -9.36
C ASP A 71 1.54 22.17 -10.24
N PRO A 72 1.55 22.57 -11.54
CA PRO A 72 0.40 22.38 -12.41
C PRO A 72 -0.04 20.93 -12.67
N VAL A 73 0.82 19.94 -12.36
CA VAL A 73 0.50 18.51 -12.50
C VAL A 73 0.13 17.87 -11.15
N GLY A 74 0.15 18.64 -10.07
CA GLY A 74 -0.32 18.24 -8.74
C GLY A 74 0.72 17.52 -7.90
N ARG A 75 1.99 17.88 -8.06
CA ARG A 75 3.09 17.47 -7.15
C ARG A 75 3.33 18.57 -6.13
N LEU A 76 3.62 18.19 -4.88
CA LEU A 76 3.80 19.12 -3.77
C LEU A 76 5.07 19.96 -3.97
N LEU A 77 4.94 21.29 -4.08
CA LEU A 77 6.08 22.20 -4.18
C LEU A 77 6.55 22.71 -2.83
N THR A 78 5.62 23.00 -1.92
CA THR A 78 5.97 23.50 -0.58
C THR A 78 5.03 22.95 0.48
N GLU A 79 5.57 22.73 1.67
CA GLU A 79 4.84 22.49 2.90
C GLU A 79 5.36 23.46 3.97
N THR A 80 4.54 24.42 4.38
CA THR A 80 4.89 25.38 5.43
C THR A 80 4.27 24.92 6.74
N LYS A 81 5.13 24.60 7.72
CA LYS A 81 4.77 24.11 9.04
C LYS A 81 4.28 25.25 9.95
N PRO A 82 3.54 24.95 11.04
CA PRO A 82 3.01 25.97 11.95
C PRO A 82 4.07 26.87 12.61
N ASN A 83 5.30 26.38 12.74
CA ASN A 83 6.43 27.15 13.28
C ASN A 83 7.09 28.09 12.25
N GLY A 84 6.58 28.16 11.02
CA GLY A 84 7.09 29.02 9.94
C GLY A 84 8.17 28.39 9.07
N ILE A 85 8.68 27.20 9.42
CA ILE A 85 9.64 26.46 8.58
C ILE A 85 8.93 25.96 7.33
N THR A 86 9.58 26.08 6.18
CA THR A 86 9.03 25.64 4.89
C THR A 86 9.89 24.54 4.29
N LEU A 87 9.28 23.38 4.03
CA LEU A 87 9.87 22.33 3.22
C LEU A 87 9.55 22.61 1.75
N ARG A 88 10.55 22.51 0.87
CA ARG A 88 10.39 22.76 -0.57
C ARG A 88 10.89 21.59 -1.38
N TYR A 89 10.21 21.33 -2.49
CA TYR A 89 10.50 20.22 -3.38
C TYR A 89 10.61 20.72 -4.82
N GLN A 90 11.56 20.16 -5.56
CA GLN A 90 11.63 20.31 -7.01
C GLN A 90 11.66 18.93 -7.65
N TYR A 91 11.17 18.87 -8.88
CA TYR A 91 11.06 17.62 -9.64
C TYR A 91 11.49 17.81 -11.08
N ASP A 92 11.96 16.73 -11.70
CA ASP A 92 12.18 16.65 -13.14
C ASP A 92 10.87 16.39 -13.92
N GLU A 93 10.96 16.21 -15.24
CA GLU A 93 9.80 15.89 -16.09
C GLU A 93 9.28 14.46 -15.89
N ALA A 94 10.10 13.55 -15.38
CA ALA A 94 9.75 12.16 -15.15
C ALA A 94 9.01 11.95 -13.82
N GLY A 95 9.01 12.96 -12.93
CA GLY A 95 8.37 12.88 -11.62
C GLY A 95 9.34 12.77 -10.45
N ASN A 96 10.63 12.61 -10.72
CA ASN A 96 11.62 12.34 -9.69
C ASN A 96 11.96 13.61 -8.91
N LYS A 97 12.11 13.50 -7.58
CA LYS A 97 12.46 14.64 -6.70
C LYS A 97 13.92 15.02 -6.93
N THR A 98 14.21 16.15 -7.56
CA THR A 98 15.57 16.61 -7.85
C THR A 98 16.16 17.50 -6.76
N GLN A 99 15.32 18.11 -5.92
CA GLN A 99 15.77 18.94 -4.81
C GLN A 99 14.79 18.84 -3.63
N PHE A 100 15.36 18.86 -2.43
CA PHE A 100 14.66 19.05 -1.17
C PHE A 100 15.33 20.17 -0.38
N VAL A 101 14.56 21.13 0.12
CA VAL A 101 15.07 22.25 0.92
C VAL A 101 14.27 22.39 2.19
N THR A 102 14.96 22.49 3.33
CA THR A 102 14.38 22.99 4.58
C THR A 102 14.76 24.45 4.72
N GLU A 103 13.79 25.35 4.53
CA GLU A 103 13.94 26.79 4.71
C GLU A 103 13.53 27.19 6.13
N GLN A 104 14.49 27.73 6.88
CA GLN A 104 14.32 28.18 8.25
C GLN A 104 13.61 29.54 8.32
N VAL A 105 13.12 29.88 9.51
CA VAL A 105 12.39 31.15 9.76
C VAL A 105 13.27 32.38 9.49
N ASP A 106 14.59 32.27 9.69
CA ASP A 106 15.56 33.34 9.40
C ASP A 106 15.95 33.44 7.91
N GLY A 107 15.39 32.56 7.06
CA GLY A 107 15.68 32.48 5.62
C GLY A 107 16.91 31.64 5.27
N SER A 108 17.62 31.07 6.25
CA SER A 108 18.68 30.10 5.97
C SER A 108 18.09 28.80 5.40
N GLN A 109 18.87 28.11 4.57
CA GLN A 109 18.41 26.93 3.82
C GLN A 109 19.39 25.77 3.97
N ILE A 110 18.83 24.60 4.26
CA ILE A 110 19.54 23.31 4.18
C ILE A 110 18.97 22.57 2.99
N THR A 111 19.83 22.29 2.02
CA THR A 111 19.47 21.75 0.71
C THR A 111 20.09 20.37 0.50
N ALA A 112 19.30 19.46 -0.06
CA ALA A 112 19.74 18.22 -0.66
C ALA A 112 19.35 18.21 -2.14
N THR A 113 20.25 17.74 -3.01
CA THR A 113 19.97 17.56 -4.44
C THR A 113 20.12 16.10 -4.82
N TYR A 114 19.32 15.68 -5.79
CA TYR A 114 19.18 14.29 -6.18
C TYR A 114 19.34 14.20 -7.70
N SER A 115 20.04 13.15 -8.16
CA SER A 115 20.09 12.80 -9.57
C SER A 115 19.64 11.37 -9.78
N TYR A 116 19.19 11.07 -10.99
CA TYR A 116 18.62 9.78 -11.35
C TYR A 116 19.29 9.25 -12.62
N ASP A 117 19.38 7.92 -12.73
CA ASP A 117 19.86 7.27 -13.94
C ASP A 117 18.78 7.23 -15.04
N GLU A 118 19.13 6.69 -16.21
CA GLU A 118 18.21 6.60 -17.36
C GLU A 118 16.95 5.75 -17.09
N LEU A 119 16.96 4.95 -16.01
CA LEU A 119 15.83 4.11 -15.57
C LEU A 119 15.05 4.75 -14.41
N ASN A 120 15.29 6.02 -14.09
CA ASN A 120 14.69 6.76 -12.96
C ASN A 120 15.00 6.16 -11.59
N ARG A 121 16.16 5.53 -11.42
CA ARG A 121 16.65 5.07 -10.11
C ARG A 121 17.59 6.12 -9.52
N LEU A 122 17.57 6.28 -8.21
CA LEU A 122 18.39 7.28 -7.51
C LEU A 122 19.88 7.00 -7.79
N ALA A 123 20.57 7.93 -8.44
CA ALA A 123 21.98 7.78 -8.79
C ALA A 123 22.89 8.51 -7.81
N THR A 124 22.49 9.70 -7.34
CA THR A 124 23.26 10.46 -6.35
C THR A 124 22.39 11.26 -5.41
N VAL A 125 22.92 11.49 -4.20
CA VAL A 125 22.42 12.50 -3.25
C VAL A 125 23.59 13.41 -2.89
N THR A 126 23.41 14.72 -3.01
CA THR A 126 24.42 15.72 -2.64
C THR A 126 23.86 16.61 -1.54
N ASP A 127 24.60 16.76 -0.44
CA ASP A 127 24.22 17.61 0.67
C ASP A 127 24.49 19.11 0.41
N THR A 128 24.24 19.95 1.42
CA THR A 128 24.42 21.41 1.31
C THR A 128 25.89 21.83 1.15
N GLN A 129 26.82 20.99 1.59
CA GLN A 129 28.26 21.25 1.51
C GLN A 129 28.87 20.75 0.19
N GLY A 130 28.09 20.04 -0.63
CA GLY A 130 28.53 19.43 -1.87
C GLY A 130 29.04 17.99 -1.71
N SER A 131 28.90 17.40 -0.52
CA SER A 131 29.31 16.03 -0.22
C SER A 131 28.37 15.05 -0.91
N LEU A 132 28.93 14.09 -1.62
CA LEU A 132 28.22 13.25 -2.60
C LEU A 132 28.11 11.80 -2.13
N THR A 133 26.88 11.28 -2.03
CA THR A 133 26.60 9.85 -1.95
C THR A 133 26.20 9.32 -3.33
N HIS A 134 26.75 8.18 -3.74
CA HIS A 134 26.52 7.56 -5.05
C HIS A 134 25.94 6.15 -4.95
N TYR A 135 25.02 5.81 -5.86
CA TYR A 135 24.40 4.49 -5.95
C TYR A 135 24.67 3.87 -7.32
N THR A 136 24.91 2.56 -7.32
CA THR A 136 24.97 1.78 -8.55
C THR A 136 24.03 0.59 -8.48
N TYR A 137 23.68 0.05 -9.64
CA TYR A 137 22.72 -1.04 -9.75
C TYR A 137 23.21 -2.06 -10.77
N ASP A 138 22.84 -3.32 -10.56
CA ASP A 138 23.05 -4.38 -11.54
C ASP A 138 22.09 -4.24 -12.74
N ALA A 139 22.25 -5.15 -13.71
CA ALA A 139 21.49 -5.14 -14.96
C ALA A 139 19.99 -5.46 -14.78
N VAL A 140 19.58 -6.07 -13.66
CA VAL A 140 18.19 -6.45 -13.39
C VAL A 140 17.48 -5.51 -12.43
N GLY A 141 18.20 -4.53 -11.87
CA GLY A 141 17.61 -3.49 -11.04
C GLY A 141 18.08 -3.47 -9.59
N ASN A 142 18.80 -4.49 -9.13
CA ASN A 142 19.17 -4.58 -7.72
C ASN A 142 20.29 -3.58 -7.42
N ARG A 143 20.25 -2.99 -6.21
CA ARG A 143 21.33 -2.09 -5.76
C ARG A 143 22.63 -2.87 -5.67
N GLN A 144 23.67 -2.43 -6.34
CA GLN A 144 24.99 -3.08 -6.32
C GLN A 144 25.91 -2.42 -5.29
N THR A 145 25.96 -1.09 -5.25
CA THR A 145 26.73 -0.34 -4.25
C THR A 145 26.02 0.91 -3.74
N THR A 146 26.35 1.31 -2.52
CA THR A 146 26.18 2.66 -2.00
C THR A 146 27.56 3.17 -1.55
N THR A 147 28.02 4.27 -2.12
CA THR A 147 29.26 4.95 -1.68
C THR A 147 28.85 6.22 -0.94
N HIS A 148 29.06 6.26 0.38
CA HIS A 148 28.74 7.40 1.23
C HIS A 148 29.73 8.54 1.00
N ALA A 149 29.37 9.75 1.45
CA ALA A 149 30.17 10.93 1.21
C ALA A 149 31.52 10.95 1.93
N ASN A 150 31.67 10.21 3.04
CA ASN A 150 32.97 9.98 3.68
C ASN A 150 33.86 8.97 2.95
N GLY A 151 33.39 8.35 1.85
CA GLY A 151 34.16 7.37 1.08
C GLY A 151 33.90 5.91 1.44
N THR A 152 33.20 5.62 2.54
CA THR A 152 32.81 4.25 2.89
C THR A 152 31.83 3.66 1.86
N VAL A 153 31.95 2.36 1.61
CA VAL A 153 31.20 1.66 0.56
C VAL A 153 30.43 0.48 1.15
N ALA A 154 29.13 0.44 0.89
CA ALA A 154 28.28 -0.73 1.05
C ALA A 154 28.16 -1.47 -0.29
N SER A 155 28.43 -2.79 -0.31
CA SER A 155 28.31 -3.65 -1.49
C SER A 155 27.33 -4.78 -1.26
N TYR A 156 26.46 -5.05 -2.23
CA TYR A 156 25.36 -6.00 -2.12
C TYR A 156 25.55 -7.16 -3.10
N GLN A 157 25.23 -8.37 -2.66
CA GLN A 157 25.22 -9.57 -3.51
C GLN A 157 23.91 -10.31 -3.36
N TYR A 158 23.42 -10.83 -4.48
CA TYR A 158 22.13 -11.50 -4.59
C TYR A 158 22.29 -12.90 -5.17
N ASP A 159 21.36 -13.79 -4.82
CA ASP A 159 21.24 -15.08 -5.49
C ASP A 159 20.50 -14.97 -6.84
N SER A 160 20.34 -16.09 -7.54
CA SER A 160 19.65 -16.13 -8.83
C SER A 160 18.14 -15.84 -8.75
N LEU A 161 17.59 -15.70 -7.54
CA LEU A 161 16.21 -15.31 -7.28
C LEU A 161 16.11 -13.84 -6.83
N ASN A 162 17.19 -13.05 -6.99
CA ASN A 162 17.30 -11.65 -6.58
C ASN A 162 17.14 -11.42 -5.06
N ARG A 163 17.38 -12.44 -4.24
CA ARG A 163 17.35 -12.30 -2.78
C ARG A 163 18.73 -11.91 -2.27
N LEU A 164 18.80 -10.94 -1.36
CA LEU A 164 20.06 -10.46 -0.79
C LEU A 164 20.72 -11.58 0.03
N THR A 165 21.93 -11.98 -0.36
CA THR A 165 22.72 -13.02 0.32
C THR A 165 23.96 -12.49 1.03
N GLN A 166 24.45 -11.31 0.62
CA GLN A 166 25.57 -10.66 1.31
C GLN A 166 25.46 -9.13 1.24
N LEU A 167 25.76 -8.46 2.35
CA LEU A 167 25.99 -7.03 2.43
C LEU A 167 27.32 -6.76 3.13
N GLN A 168 28.23 -6.02 2.53
CA GLN A 168 29.54 -5.71 3.10
C GLN A 168 29.77 -4.20 3.14
N HIS A 169 30.23 -3.70 4.29
CA HIS A 169 30.65 -2.31 4.50
C HIS A 169 32.17 -2.24 4.62
N GLN A 170 32.77 -1.29 3.93
CA GLN A 170 34.22 -1.12 3.92
C GLN A 170 34.63 0.34 3.77
N THR A 171 35.86 0.65 4.16
CA THR A 171 36.52 1.93 3.87
C THR A 171 36.77 2.07 2.36
N ALA A 172 37.12 3.28 1.91
CA ALA A 172 37.48 3.55 0.52
C ALA A 172 38.70 2.72 0.07
N LEU A 173 39.59 2.36 1.00
CA LEU A 173 40.76 1.52 0.77
C LEU A 173 40.46 0.01 0.84
N GLY A 174 39.21 -0.38 1.09
CA GLY A 174 38.77 -1.78 1.11
C GLY A 174 38.95 -2.49 2.46
N THR A 175 39.22 -1.76 3.54
CA THR A 175 39.20 -2.34 4.89
C THR A 175 37.76 -2.63 5.28
N VAL A 176 37.44 -3.90 5.54
CA VAL A 176 36.09 -4.30 5.97
C VAL A 176 35.77 -3.72 7.35
N LEU A 177 34.67 -2.98 7.43
CA LEU A 177 34.10 -2.44 8.67
C LEU A 177 33.15 -3.47 9.31
N ASP A 178 32.30 -4.07 8.47
CA ASP A 178 31.48 -5.25 8.80
C ASP A 178 30.94 -5.91 7.53
N SER A 179 30.36 -7.10 7.66
CA SER A 179 29.67 -7.80 6.59
C SER A 179 28.60 -8.71 7.16
N PHE A 180 27.49 -8.86 6.46
CA PHE A 180 26.38 -9.71 6.84
C PHE A 180 26.12 -10.72 5.71
N SER A 181 26.36 -11.99 5.99
CA SER A 181 26.05 -13.08 5.07
C SER A 181 24.77 -13.80 5.51
N TYR A 182 23.83 -13.96 4.59
CA TYR A 182 22.50 -14.51 4.84
C TYR A 182 22.38 -15.94 4.29
N GLN A 183 21.97 -16.88 5.14
CA GLN A 183 21.44 -18.16 4.65
C GLN A 183 19.92 -18.10 4.67
N LEU A 184 19.32 -18.53 3.57
CA LEU A 184 17.87 -18.54 3.38
C LEU A 184 17.38 -20.00 3.25
N ASN A 185 16.20 -20.29 3.78
CA ASN A 185 15.53 -21.55 3.50
C ASN A 185 14.83 -21.51 2.12
N ASN A 186 14.14 -22.60 1.76
CA ASN A 186 13.46 -22.73 0.47
C ASN A 186 12.32 -21.73 0.27
N THR A 187 11.72 -21.22 1.36
CA THR A 187 10.67 -20.18 1.31
C THR A 187 11.26 -18.77 1.33
N GLY A 188 12.59 -18.63 1.42
CA GLY A 188 13.29 -17.34 1.41
C GLY A 188 13.43 -16.68 2.77
N GLN A 189 13.06 -17.35 3.87
CA GLN A 189 13.28 -16.83 5.22
C GLN A 189 14.74 -16.98 5.62
N ARG A 190 15.29 -15.98 6.30
CA ARG A 190 16.65 -16.02 6.86
C ARG A 190 16.73 -17.04 7.99
N THR A 191 17.55 -18.06 7.83
CA THR A 191 17.85 -19.04 8.88
C THR A 191 19.16 -18.74 9.58
N ARG A 192 20.04 -17.93 8.97
CA ARG A 192 21.32 -17.55 9.57
C ARG A 192 21.81 -16.20 9.07
N ILE A 193 22.40 -15.43 9.97
CA ILE A 193 23.24 -14.26 9.68
C ILE A 193 24.65 -14.56 10.18
N THR A 194 25.68 -14.24 9.40
CA THR A 194 27.08 -14.27 9.83
C THR A 194 27.69 -12.88 9.67
N ASP A 195 28.14 -12.29 10.78
CA ASP A 195 28.80 -10.98 10.86
C ASP A 195 30.30 -11.11 10.46
N ALA A 196 31.00 -10.01 10.16
CA ALA A 196 32.41 -10.06 9.74
C ALA A 196 33.35 -10.54 10.85
N ASP A 197 32.99 -10.32 12.11
CA ASP A 197 33.77 -10.76 13.27
C ASP A 197 33.72 -12.28 13.48
N GLY A 198 32.86 -12.99 12.75
CA GLY A 198 32.63 -14.43 12.87
C GLY A 198 31.43 -14.81 13.74
N THR A 199 30.73 -13.84 14.31
CA THR A 199 29.51 -14.07 15.09
C THR A 199 28.38 -14.57 14.19
N ILE A 200 27.62 -15.53 14.69
CA ILE A 200 26.56 -16.21 13.97
C ILE A 200 25.26 -16.07 14.73
N SER A 201 24.22 -15.57 14.07
CA SER A 201 22.84 -15.62 14.57
C SER A 201 22.05 -16.66 13.78
N ASN A 202 21.53 -17.70 14.43
CA ASN A 202 20.71 -18.74 13.81
C ASN A 202 19.24 -18.57 14.22
N TYR A 203 18.33 -18.84 13.28
CA TYR A 203 16.89 -18.68 13.45
C TYR A 203 16.15 -19.95 13.03
N GLN A 204 15.12 -20.32 13.79
CA GLN A 204 14.15 -21.34 13.41
C GLN A 204 12.74 -20.76 13.50
N TYR A 205 11.85 -21.32 12.69
CA TYR A 205 10.46 -20.87 12.58
C TYR A 205 9.52 -22.04 12.73
N ASP A 206 8.34 -21.77 13.26
CA ASP A 206 7.26 -22.75 13.27
C ASP A 206 6.65 -22.96 11.88
N ALA A 207 5.68 -23.88 11.78
CA ALA A 207 5.04 -24.26 10.52
C ALA A 207 4.28 -23.12 9.82
N ILE A 208 3.97 -22.04 10.52
CA ILE A 208 3.30 -20.85 9.98
C ILE A 208 4.22 -19.62 9.97
N HIS A 209 5.54 -19.87 10.00
CA HIS A 209 6.59 -18.88 9.80
C HIS A 209 6.77 -17.85 10.93
N ARG A 210 6.29 -18.12 12.15
CA ARG A 210 6.60 -17.32 13.34
C ARG A 210 7.96 -17.74 13.90
N LEU A 211 8.71 -16.81 14.48
CA LEU A 211 10.05 -17.08 15.02
C LEU A 211 9.97 -17.97 16.26
N GLU A 212 10.52 -19.18 16.20
CA GLU A 212 10.51 -20.13 17.30
C GLU A 212 11.77 -20.04 18.16
N THR A 213 12.95 -19.92 17.53
CA THR A 213 14.23 -19.82 18.25
C THR A 213 15.21 -18.86 17.60
N GLU A 214 16.05 -18.26 18.44
CA GLU A 214 17.26 -17.52 18.07
C GLU A 214 18.44 -18.02 18.90
N THR A 215 19.61 -18.13 18.28
CA THR A 215 20.87 -18.38 18.99
C THR A 215 21.99 -17.58 18.36
N VAL A 216 22.66 -16.76 19.16
CA VAL A 216 23.83 -15.99 18.78
C VAL A 216 25.07 -16.62 19.39
N THR A 217 26.02 -16.96 18.53
CA THR A 217 27.29 -17.58 18.90
C THR A 217 28.42 -16.70 18.40
N ASP A 218 29.31 -16.28 19.30
CA ASP A 218 30.48 -15.47 18.94
C ASP A 218 31.54 -16.27 18.18
N ASN A 219 32.60 -15.58 17.76
CA ASN A 219 33.70 -16.17 17.01
C ASN A 219 34.60 -17.14 17.81
N THR A 220 34.40 -17.23 19.13
CA THR A 220 35.04 -18.22 19.99
C THR A 220 34.20 -19.49 20.17
N ASN A 221 33.08 -19.59 19.44
CA ASN A 221 32.03 -20.59 19.61
C ASN A 221 31.32 -20.53 20.97
N THR A 222 31.36 -19.38 21.64
CA THR A 222 30.61 -19.16 22.89
C THR A 222 29.23 -18.64 22.55
N VAL A 223 28.20 -19.27 23.09
CA VAL A 223 26.81 -18.80 22.95
C VAL A 223 26.63 -17.55 23.81
N SER A 224 26.43 -16.41 23.17
CA SER A 224 26.28 -15.10 23.83
C SER A 224 24.81 -14.71 24.05
N HIS A 225 23.91 -15.22 23.21
CA HIS A 225 22.47 -15.00 23.36
C HIS A 225 21.66 -16.21 22.89
N THR A 226 20.56 -16.50 23.58
CA THR A 226 19.55 -17.50 23.17
C THR A 226 18.16 -16.97 23.46
N ALA A 227 17.23 -17.23 22.56
CA ALA A 227 15.80 -17.02 22.76
C ALA A 227 15.00 -18.19 22.20
N SER A 228 13.92 -18.57 22.88
CA SER A 228 12.87 -19.41 22.32
C SER A 228 11.49 -18.91 22.73
N TYR A 229 10.51 -19.05 21.84
CA TYR A 229 9.17 -18.54 22.03
C TYR A 229 8.13 -19.62 21.75
N GLN A 230 7.11 -19.67 22.60
CA GLN A 230 5.89 -20.43 22.34
C GLN A 230 4.75 -19.46 22.14
N TYR A 231 3.80 -19.83 21.29
CA TYR A 231 2.68 -18.99 20.91
C TYR A 231 1.35 -19.70 21.15
N ASP A 232 0.30 -18.94 21.40
CA ASP A 232 -1.07 -19.44 21.28
C ASP A 232 -1.51 -19.53 19.79
N HIS A 233 -2.79 -19.84 19.59
CA HIS A 233 -3.37 -19.98 18.26
C HIS A 233 -3.55 -18.64 17.51
N THR A 234 -3.64 -17.51 18.23
CA THR A 234 -3.81 -16.18 17.62
C THR A 234 -2.47 -15.49 17.35
N GLY A 235 -1.38 -15.95 17.95
CA GLY A 235 -0.03 -15.43 17.74
C GLY A 235 0.58 -14.70 18.92
N ASN A 236 -0.10 -14.65 20.07
CA ASN A 236 0.50 -14.11 21.28
C ASN A 236 1.56 -15.08 21.82
N ARG A 237 2.67 -14.55 22.33
CA ARG A 237 3.69 -15.36 23.01
C ARG A 237 3.13 -15.87 24.33
N THR A 238 3.02 -17.16 24.58
CA THR A 238 2.58 -17.70 25.89
C THR A 238 3.75 -17.92 26.85
N GLN A 239 4.94 -18.17 26.30
CA GLN A 239 6.18 -18.35 27.03
C GLN A 239 7.37 -17.88 26.18
N GLY A 240 8.38 -17.31 26.83
CA GLY A 240 9.67 -17.01 26.24
C GLY A 240 10.80 -17.47 27.15
N VAL A 241 11.84 -18.09 26.61
CA VAL A 241 13.05 -18.45 27.35
C VAL A 241 14.23 -17.69 26.73
N VAL A 242 14.71 -16.65 27.42
CA VAL A 242 15.82 -15.82 26.95
C VAL A 242 17.00 -16.00 27.91
N ASN A 243 18.15 -16.44 27.39
CA ASN A 243 19.36 -16.70 28.17
C ASN A 243 19.12 -17.58 29.41
N GLY A 244 18.25 -18.59 29.27
CA GLY A 244 17.85 -19.51 30.34
C GLY A 244 16.79 -18.97 31.30
N ILE A 245 16.39 -17.70 31.19
CA ILE A 245 15.31 -17.11 32.00
C ILE A 245 13.98 -17.38 31.32
N THR A 246 13.11 -18.13 32.00
CA THR A 246 11.75 -18.41 31.53
C THR A 246 10.80 -17.30 31.98
N THR A 247 10.12 -16.69 31.01
CA THR A 247 9.10 -15.66 31.21
C THR A 247 7.76 -16.18 30.70
N ALA A 248 6.75 -16.19 31.56
CA ALA A 248 5.38 -16.49 31.18
C ALA A 248 4.63 -15.22 30.79
N TYR A 249 3.69 -15.35 29.87
CA TYR A 249 2.88 -14.25 29.37
C TYR A 249 1.40 -14.60 29.54
N SER A 250 0.57 -13.62 29.88
CA SER A 250 -0.88 -13.78 30.00
C SER A 250 -1.60 -12.67 29.25
N TYR A 251 -2.75 -13.00 28.70
CA TYR A 251 -3.57 -12.11 27.87
C TYR A 251 -5.02 -12.15 28.33
N ASP A 252 -5.75 -11.08 28.05
CA ASP A 252 -7.20 -11.10 28.11
C ASP A 252 -7.82 -11.53 26.76
N ASP A 253 -9.15 -11.62 26.73
CA ASP A 253 -9.92 -12.07 25.57
C ASP A 253 -9.76 -11.17 24.31
N ASN A 254 -9.13 -10.00 24.42
CA ASN A 254 -8.84 -9.09 23.31
C ASN A 254 -7.34 -9.11 22.91
N ASP A 255 -6.63 -10.19 23.24
CA ASP A 255 -5.20 -10.39 22.98
C ASP A 255 -4.31 -9.32 23.67
N ARG A 256 -4.80 -8.61 24.69
CA ARG A 256 -4.03 -7.57 25.39
C ARG A 256 -3.15 -8.20 26.46
N LEU A 257 -1.85 -7.89 26.46
CA LEU A 257 -0.86 -8.47 27.37
C LEU A 257 -1.13 -8.01 28.81
N THR A 258 -1.71 -8.85 29.67
CA THR A 258 -2.00 -8.48 31.06
C THR A 258 -0.81 -8.71 32.00
N GLN A 259 0.10 -9.63 31.65
CA GLN A 259 1.29 -9.93 32.44
C GLN A 259 2.43 -10.47 31.57
N GLN A 260 3.67 -10.04 31.86
CA GLN A 260 4.93 -10.60 31.34
C GLN A 260 5.89 -10.79 32.51
N GLY A 261 6.10 -12.04 32.93
CA GLY A 261 6.90 -12.34 34.11
C GLY A 261 6.37 -11.61 35.36
N GLY A 262 7.17 -10.70 35.92
CA GLY A 262 6.77 -9.87 37.06
C GLY A 262 6.06 -8.55 36.70
N GLU A 263 6.01 -8.20 35.41
CA GLU A 263 5.39 -6.97 34.92
C GLU A 263 3.90 -7.17 34.71
N ASN A 264 3.07 -6.29 35.28
CA ASN A 264 1.62 -6.32 35.14
C ASN A 264 1.15 -5.09 34.37
N TYR A 265 0.15 -5.29 33.50
CA TYR A 265 -0.29 -4.29 32.56
C TYR A 265 -1.81 -4.07 32.66
N THR A 266 -2.22 -2.82 32.50
CA THR A 266 -3.63 -2.46 32.35
C THR A 266 -3.83 -1.67 31.07
N TYR A 267 -5.08 -1.58 30.61
CA TYR A 267 -5.43 -1.00 29.33
C TYR A 267 -6.63 -0.06 29.47
N ASP A 268 -6.67 0.97 28.61
CA ASP A 268 -7.90 1.72 28.40
C ASP A 268 -8.91 0.92 27.55
N ALA A 269 -10.12 1.46 27.39
CA ALA A 269 -11.17 0.78 26.63
C ALA A 269 -10.85 0.67 25.12
N ASN A 270 -9.97 1.53 24.57
CA ASN A 270 -9.49 1.45 23.18
C ASN A 270 -8.29 0.51 23.03
N GLY A 271 -7.92 -0.23 24.08
CA GLY A 271 -6.85 -1.21 24.04
C GLY A 271 -5.44 -0.61 24.05
N SER A 272 -5.28 0.65 24.44
CA SER A 272 -3.96 1.24 24.65
C SER A 272 -3.46 0.96 26.07
N THR A 273 -2.19 0.58 26.23
CA THR A 273 -1.60 0.28 27.53
C THR A 273 -1.71 1.48 28.46
N LEU A 274 -2.45 1.40 29.55
CA LEU A 274 -2.66 2.50 30.51
C LEU A 274 -1.56 2.55 31.57
N GLN A 275 -1.11 1.38 32.03
CA GLN A 275 -0.13 1.29 33.11
C GLN A 275 0.70 0.02 32.97
N MET A 276 1.98 0.10 33.33
CA MET A 276 2.86 -1.03 33.62
C MET A 276 3.37 -0.93 35.06
N ILE A 277 3.28 -2.03 35.81
CA ILE A 277 3.78 -2.13 37.19
C ILE A 277 4.76 -3.28 37.29
N ILE A 278 5.93 -3.02 37.86
CA ILE A 278 6.88 -4.04 38.33
C ILE A 278 7.45 -3.62 39.68
N ASP A 279 7.35 -4.52 40.68
CA ASP A 279 7.69 -4.23 42.07
C ASP A 279 7.04 -2.92 42.57
N ASN A 280 7.86 -1.91 42.92
CA ASN A 280 7.41 -0.58 43.36
C ASN A 280 7.53 0.50 42.27
N LYS A 281 7.77 0.09 41.02
CA LYS A 281 7.89 1.00 39.87
C LYS A 281 6.61 0.96 39.04
N VAL A 282 6.11 2.14 38.71
CA VAL A 282 4.90 2.33 37.92
C VAL A 282 5.23 3.22 36.73
N THR A 283 4.81 2.80 35.54
CA THR A 283 4.82 3.64 34.33
C THR A 283 3.38 3.85 33.89
N ASP A 284 2.90 5.08 34.02
CA ASP A 284 1.56 5.50 33.59
C ASP A 284 1.64 6.11 32.19
N TYR A 285 0.71 5.73 31.32
CA TYR A 285 0.61 6.20 29.94
C TYR A 285 -0.72 6.93 29.75
N GLN A 286 -0.69 8.07 29.06
CA GLN A 286 -1.89 8.83 28.74
C GLN A 286 -2.00 9.04 27.23
N TYR A 287 -3.22 8.92 26.72
CA TYR A 287 -3.53 9.01 25.31
C TYR A 287 -4.58 10.08 25.05
N ASN A 288 -4.47 10.76 23.92
CA ASN A 288 -5.53 11.66 23.46
C ASN A 288 -6.71 10.88 22.84
N ALA A 289 -7.73 11.62 22.43
CA ALA A 289 -8.93 11.06 21.78
C ALA A 289 -8.68 10.46 20.39
N LEU A 290 -7.52 10.72 19.77
CA LEU A 290 -7.07 10.07 18.54
C LEU A 290 -6.21 8.82 18.83
N ASN A 291 -6.19 8.35 20.08
CA ASN A 291 -5.41 7.21 20.56
C ASN A 291 -3.89 7.37 20.44
N GLN A 292 -3.40 8.61 20.43
CA GLN A 292 -1.97 8.91 20.36
C GLN A 292 -1.40 9.13 21.77
N LEU A 293 -0.22 8.57 22.06
CA LEU A 293 0.44 8.68 23.36
C LEU A 293 0.89 10.13 23.61
N THR A 294 0.31 10.83 24.59
CA THR A 294 0.62 12.25 24.89
C THR A 294 1.47 12.45 26.13
N GLN A 295 1.45 11.52 27.07
CA GLN A 295 2.28 11.60 28.28
C GLN A 295 2.67 10.21 28.79
N VAL A 296 3.88 10.10 29.32
CA VAL A 296 4.31 8.97 30.14
C VAL A 296 4.90 9.48 31.44
N GLN A 297 4.43 8.95 32.57
CA GLN A 297 4.90 9.30 33.90
C GLN A 297 5.49 8.06 34.56
N LYS A 298 6.78 8.10 34.89
CA LYS A 298 7.45 7.04 35.63
C LYS A 298 7.51 7.43 37.10
N SER A 299 7.20 6.49 37.97
CA SER A 299 7.31 6.66 39.41
C SER A 299 7.90 5.45 40.10
N GLU A 300 8.60 5.68 41.20
CA GLU A 300 9.14 4.66 42.08
C GLU A 300 8.73 4.99 43.53
N ALA A 301 8.14 4.02 44.22
CA ALA A 301 7.61 4.23 45.57
C ALA A 301 6.68 5.47 45.67
N SER A 302 5.83 5.67 44.66
CA SER A 302 4.89 6.81 44.50
C SER A 302 5.56 8.18 44.29
N VAL A 303 6.87 8.23 44.04
CA VAL A 303 7.58 9.47 43.69
C VAL A 303 7.84 9.48 42.18
N VAL A 304 7.43 10.56 41.52
CA VAL A 304 7.63 10.76 40.07
C VAL A 304 9.11 10.94 39.79
N THR A 305 9.68 10.08 38.95
CA THR A 305 11.09 10.12 38.55
C THR A 305 11.28 10.75 37.18
N ASP A 306 10.37 10.51 36.25
CA ASP A 306 10.39 11.10 34.91
C ASP A 306 8.98 11.44 34.44
N THR A 307 8.88 12.51 33.65
CA THR A 307 7.68 12.86 32.88
C THR A 307 8.09 13.13 31.44
N LEU A 308 7.48 12.38 30.52
CA LEU A 308 7.62 12.52 29.08
C LEU A 308 6.31 13.09 28.52
N THR A 309 6.39 14.05 27.61
CA THR A 309 5.21 14.55 26.87
C THR A 309 5.47 14.53 25.38
N TYR A 310 4.40 14.35 24.60
CA TYR A 310 4.46 14.23 23.16
C TYR A 310 3.38 15.08 22.49
N ALA A 311 3.71 15.68 21.35
CA ALA A 311 2.76 16.38 20.49
C ALA A 311 2.89 15.89 19.05
N TYR A 312 1.79 16.01 18.31
CA TYR A 312 1.62 15.48 16.96
C TYR A 312 1.15 16.58 16.01
N ASP A 313 1.47 16.45 14.72
CA ASP A 313 0.91 17.29 13.67
C ASP A 313 -0.52 16.86 13.27
N VAL A 314 -1.11 17.60 12.33
CA VAL A 314 -2.49 17.41 11.78
C VAL A 314 -2.73 16.04 11.12
N GLU A 315 -1.67 15.29 11.06
CA GLU A 315 -1.35 14.15 10.24
C GLU A 315 -0.99 12.96 11.11
N GLY A 316 -0.77 13.21 12.40
CA GLY A 316 -0.59 12.23 13.44
C GLY A 316 0.85 11.81 13.66
N ASN A 317 1.81 12.49 13.02
CA ASN A 317 3.24 12.28 13.22
C ASN A 317 3.74 13.09 14.41
N ARG A 318 4.60 12.48 15.22
CA ARG A 318 5.19 13.11 16.40
C ARG A 318 6.11 14.25 15.98
N VAL A 319 5.77 15.46 16.42
CA VAL A 319 6.54 16.70 16.17
C VAL A 319 7.18 17.26 17.44
N THR A 320 6.88 16.71 18.61
CA THR A 320 7.52 17.14 19.86
C THR A 320 7.69 15.97 20.83
N LEU A 321 8.83 15.97 21.53
CA LEU A 321 9.10 15.18 22.71
C LEU A 321 9.62 16.13 23.79
N GLN A 322 9.08 16.09 24.99
CA GLN A 322 9.70 16.73 26.15
C GLN A 322 10.03 15.71 27.23
N LYS A 323 11.19 15.83 27.86
CA LYS A 323 11.59 15.06 29.05
C LYS A 323 11.88 16.00 30.20
N ASN A 324 11.12 15.90 31.28
CA ASN A 324 11.29 16.73 32.48
C ASN A 324 11.40 18.24 32.16
N GLY A 325 10.66 18.70 31.14
CA GLY A 325 10.65 20.07 30.64
C GLY A 325 11.68 20.40 29.55
N SER A 326 12.66 19.54 29.26
CA SER A 326 13.59 19.71 28.12
C SER A 326 12.93 19.25 26.83
N GLU A 327 12.86 20.12 25.82
CA GLU A 327 12.09 19.92 24.59
C GLU A 327 12.97 19.62 23.38
N THR A 328 12.53 18.65 22.58
CA THR A 328 12.99 18.39 21.22
C THR A 328 11.79 18.54 20.28
N ARG A 329 11.91 19.43 19.29
CA ARG A 329 10.95 19.60 18.20
C ARG A 329 11.45 18.86 16.97
N PHE A 330 10.60 18.08 16.32
CA PHE A 330 10.92 17.34 15.11
C PHE A 330 10.33 18.07 13.89
N ILE A 331 11.17 18.35 12.90
CA ILE A 331 10.72 18.82 11.59
C ILE A 331 10.53 17.59 10.71
N VAL A 332 9.29 17.33 10.29
CA VAL A 332 8.90 16.09 9.63
C VAL A 332 8.59 16.35 8.16
N ASP A 333 9.25 15.63 7.25
CA ASP A 333 8.87 15.54 5.84
C ASP A 333 7.78 14.47 5.67
N ASN A 334 6.58 14.92 5.32
CA ASN A 334 5.42 14.06 5.08
C ASN A 334 5.28 13.63 3.60
N ASN A 335 6.15 14.14 2.71
CA ASN A 335 6.13 13.89 1.26
C ASN A 335 7.13 12.77 0.87
N GLN A 336 7.13 11.69 1.67
CA GLN A 336 7.91 10.45 1.48
C GLN A 336 7.01 9.24 1.75
N ALA A 337 7.45 8.03 1.42
CA ALA A 337 6.63 6.81 1.53
C ALA A 337 6.04 6.62 2.94
N TYR A 338 6.79 7.08 3.94
CA TYR A 338 6.36 7.27 5.31
C TYR A 338 7.10 8.49 5.89
N ALA A 339 6.50 9.13 6.90
CA ALA A 339 7.02 10.38 7.46
C ALA A 339 8.46 10.23 7.99
N GLN A 340 9.32 11.21 7.71
CA GLN A 340 10.74 11.19 8.10
C GLN A 340 11.10 12.48 8.84
N VAL A 341 11.81 12.39 9.96
CA VAL A 341 12.32 13.60 10.62
C VAL A 341 13.58 14.07 9.91
N VAL A 342 13.52 15.27 9.33
CA VAL A 342 14.65 15.87 8.63
C VAL A 342 15.51 16.72 9.56
N GLN A 343 14.95 17.21 10.68
CA GLN A 343 15.68 17.97 11.69
C GLN A 343 15.13 17.79 13.10
N GLU A 344 16.01 17.94 14.09
CA GLU A 344 15.66 18.15 15.50
C GLU A 344 16.03 19.58 15.90
N GLN A 345 15.11 20.29 16.54
CA GLN A 345 15.32 21.62 17.12
C GLN A 345 15.10 21.61 18.62
N ASP A 346 15.74 22.54 19.33
CA ASP A 346 15.44 22.79 20.73
C ASP A 346 14.17 23.66 20.92
N ALA A 347 13.84 23.99 22.17
CA ALA A 347 12.70 24.84 22.52
C ALA A 347 12.78 26.26 21.91
N THR A 348 13.97 26.73 21.53
CA THR A 348 14.19 28.07 20.94
C THR A 348 14.06 28.06 19.42
N GLY A 349 13.95 26.88 18.80
CA GLY A 349 13.90 26.71 17.34
C GLY A 349 15.29 26.59 16.70
N GLN A 350 16.36 26.44 17.50
CA GLN A 350 17.70 26.22 16.98
C GLN A 350 17.87 24.76 16.57
N THR A 351 18.38 24.53 15.36
CA THR A 351 18.63 23.20 14.83
C THR A 351 19.79 22.55 15.57
N GLN A 352 19.52 21.41 16.22
CA GLN A 352 20.48 20.58 16.95
C GLN A 352 20.97 19.41 16.09
N VAL A 353 20.10 18.92 15.19
CA VAL A 353 20.40 17.79 14.32
C VAL A 353 19.80 18.03 12.94
N SER A 354 20.54 17.72 11.90
CA SER A 354 20.01 17.58 10.54
C SER A 354 20.25 16.17 10.02
N TYR A 355 19.27 15.63 9.30
CA TYR A 355 19.30 14.30 8.71
C TYR A 355 19.27 14.41 7.19
N LEU A 356 20.11 13.62 6.51
CA LEU A 356 20.12 13.53 5.05
C LEU A 356 19.63 12.15 4.62
N TYR A 357 18.63 12.13 3.76
CA TYR A 357 18.02 10.90 3.24
C TYR A 357 18.29 10.73 1.75
N GLY A 358 18.63 9.49 1.37
CA GLY A 358 18.52 8.96 0.02
C GLY A 358 17.46 7.86 0.00
N ASP A 359 17.80 6.69 -0.54
CA ASP A 359 16.94 5.49 -0.42
C ASP A 359 16.81 5.01 1.04
N ASP A 360 17.80 5.31 1.88
CA ASP A 360 17.84 5.06 3.33
C ASP A 360 18.36 6.35 4.02
N LEU A 361 18.36 6.43 5.36
CA LEU A 361 18.98 7.54 6.08
C LEU A 361 20.51 7.46 5.91
N LEU A 362 21.16 8.51 5.39
CA LEU A 362 22.58 8.44 5.01
C LEU A 362 23.49 8.97 6.10
N GLN A 363 23.12 10.11 6.69
CA GLN A 363 23.91 10.75 7.72
C GLN A 363 23.05 11.57 8.68
N GLN A 364 23.58 11.75 9.88
CA GLN A 364 23.16 12.79 10.80
C GLN A 364 24.31 13.78 10.98
N GLN A 365 23.97 15.06 11.08
CA GLN A 365 24.89 16.11 11.50
C GLN A 365 24.42 16.66 12.84
N ARG A 366 25.26 16.57 13.86
CA ARG A 366 25.06 17.19 15.18
C ARG A 366 26.15 18.22 15.39
N ASP A 367 25.78 19.49 15.49
CA ASP A 367 26.72 20.60 15.44
C ASP A 367 27.62 20.52 14.19
N THR A 368 28.93 20.29 14.37
CA THR A 368 29.92 20.12 13.30
C THR A 368 30.24 18.66 13.00
N GLU A 369 29.77 17.72 13.80
CA GLU A 369 30.10 16.30 13.66
C GLU A 369 29.09 15.60 12.75
N ILE A 370 29.60 14.84 11.77
CA ILE A 370 28.79 14.04 10.86
C ILE A 370 29.00 12.55 11.14
N SER A 371 27.91 11.82 11.33
CA SER A 371 27.93 10.36 11.42
C SER A 371 27.17 9.75 10.25
N TYR A 372 27.78 8.76 9.60
CA TYR A 372 27.25 8.05 8.44
C TYR A 372 26.67 6.69 8.87
N TYR A 373 25.47 6.37 8.40
CA TYR A 373 24.74 5.17 8.80
C TYR A 373 25.05 3.98 7.90
N HIS A 374 25.30 2.82 8.51
CA HIS A 374 25.48 1.54 7.81
C HIS A 374 24.49 0.49 8.31
N TYR A 375 23.86 -0.21 7.38
CA TYR A 375 22.71 -1.06 7.65
C TYR A 375 22.99 -2.55 7.47
N ASP A 376 22.18 -3.42 8.10
CA ASP A 376 22.02 -4.78 7.59
C ASP A 376 20.95 -4.85 6.48
N GLY A 377 20.76 -6.04 5.92
CA GLY A 377 19.75 -6.34 4.92
C GLY A 377 18.30 -6.30 5.42
N LEU A 378 18.04 -6.15 6.71
CA LEU A 378 16.71 -5.81 7.24
C LEU A 378 16.50 -4.28 7.20
N GLY A 379 17.59 -3.51 7.18
CA GLY A 379 17.59 -2.05 7.30
C GLY A 379 17.87 -1.56 8.70
N SER A 380 18.31 -2.43 9.62
CA SER A 380 18.71 -2.01 10.96
C SER A 380 20.05 -1.31 10.91
N THR A 381 20.19 -0.18 11.61
CA THR A 381 21.50 0.49 11.75
C THR A 381 22.42 -0.41 12.56
N ARG A 382 23.48 -0.91 11.93
CA ARG A 382 24.49 -1.77 12.55
C ARG A 382 25.77 -1.04 12.89
N LEU A 383 26.11 0.01 12.13
CA LEU A 383 27.32 0.79 12.37
C LEU A 383 27.08 2.28 12.18
N LEU A 384 27.88 3.09 12.86
CA LEU A 384 28.13 4.49 12.50
C LEU A 384 29.62 4.69 12.20
N THR A 385 29.92 5.51 11.21
CA THR A 385 31.30 5.99 10.97
C THR A 385 31.36 7.51 10.97
N ASP A 386 32.50 8.07 11.33
CA ASP A 386 32.77 9.51 11.18
C ASP A 386 33.25 9.89 9.77
N GLU A 387 33.58 11.17 9.57
CA GLU A 387 34.10 11.71 8.30
C GLU A 387 35.46 11.13 7.90
N THR A 388 36.19 10.50 8.83
CA THR A 388 37.50 9.87 8.60
C THR A 388 37.41 8.37 8.31
N GLU A 389 36.18 7.86 8.07
CA GLU A 389 35.88 6.45 7.85
C GLU A 389 36.09 5.57 9.09
N THR A 390 36.26 6.17 10.27
CA THR A 390 36.46 5.44 11.53
C THR A 390 35.12 4.94 12.05
N LEU A 391 35.05 3.64 12.42
CA LEU A 391 33.90 3.05 13.12
C LEU A 391 33.75 3.66 14.51
N THR A 392 32.68 4.41 14.74
CA THR A 392 32.40 5.06 16.03
C THR A 392 31.45 4.24 16.89
N ASP A 393 30.49 3.56 16.25
CA ASP A 393 29.44 2.82 16.94
C ASP A 393 29.14 1.50 16.23
N ARG A 394 28.76 0.50 17.02
CA ARG A 394 28.33 -0.83 16.55
C ARG A 394 27.13 -1.28 17.36
N TYR A 395 26.14 -1.83 16.68
CA TYR A 395 24.94 -2.40 17.28
C TYR A 395 24.75 -3.84 16.84
N ARG A 396 24.31 -4.69 17.76
CA ARG A 396 23.75 -6.01 17.47
C ARG A 396 22.42 -6.13 18.18
N TYR A 397 21.40 -6.55 17.44
CA TYR A 397 20.05 -6.70 17.96
C TYR A 397 19.73 -8.19 18.09
N ASP A 398 18.87 -8.53 19.05
CA ASP A 398 18.10 -9.76 18.97
C ASP A 398 17.08 -9.67 17.82
N ALA A 399 16.37 -10.76 17.56
CA ALA A 399 15.42 -10.84 16.47
C ALA A 399 14.30 -9.79 16.57
N PHE A 400 13.92 -9.36 17.77
CA PHE A 400 12.83 -8.41 18.00
C PHE A 400 13.30 -6.96 18.19
N GLY A 401 14.60 -6.69 18.06
CA GLY A 401 15.14 -5.34 18.01
C GLY A 401 15.63 -4.78 19.34
N GLU A 402 15.75 -5.60 20.39
CA GLU A 402 16.51 -5.22 21.59
C GLU A 402 18.01 -5.28 21.29
N ALA A 403 18.77 -4.25 21.66
CA ALA A 403 20.21 -4.27 21.49
C ALA A 403 20.86 -5.22 22.51
N ILE A 404 21.46 -6.30 22.03
CA ILE A 404 22.24 -7.26 22.84
C ILE A 404 23.73 -6.91 22.87
N GLU A 405 24.17 -6.03 21.98
CA GLU A 405 25.48 -5.39 22.00
C GLU A 405 25.36 -3.96 21.49
N GLU A 406 25.97 -3.01 22.20
CA GLU A 406 26.06 -1.61 21.82
C GLU A 406 27.47 -1.10 22.19
N LEU A 407 28.20 -0.61 21.19
CA LEU A 407 29.49 0.04 21.34
C LEU A 407 29.39 1.46 20.76
N GLY A 408 30.11 2.40 21.37
CA GLY A 408 30.08 3.81 20.98
C GLY A 408 29.17 4.64 21.90
N ASN A 409 29.28 5.96 21.76
CA ASN A 409 28.53 6.93 22.57
C ASN A 409 27.81 7.97 21.69
N THR A 410 27.74 7.75 20.38
CA THR A 410 27.09 8.70 19.48
C THR A 410 25.60 8.66 19.75
N VAL A 411 25.00 9.83 19.98
CA VAL A 411 23.56 9.93 20.16
C VAL A 411 22.88 9.53 18.84
N ASN A 412 22.20 8.39 18.87
CA ASN A 412 21.53 7.83 17.70
C ASN A 412 20.09 7.43 18.03
N ARG A 413 19.13 8.06 17.34
CA ARG A 413 17.70 7.74 17.44
C ARG A 413 17.24 6.73 16.40
N TYR A 414 18.02 6.39 15.38
CA TYR A 414 17.59 5.47 14.32
C TYR A 414 18.36 4.17 14.43
N ARG A 415 17.67 3.10 14.87
CA ARG A 415 18.29 1.85 15.32
C ARG A 415 17.74 0.65 14.54
N PHE A 416 17.08 -0.30 15.21
CA PHE A 416 16.48 -1.45 14.56
C PHE A 416 15.54 -1.03 13.43
N THR A 417 15.66 -1.71 12.29
CA THR A 417 14.95 -1.44 11.03
C THR A 417 15.03 0.01 10.52
N GLY A 418 15.97 0.81 11.04
CA GLY A 418 16.13 2.22 10.68
C GLY A 418 15.07 3.13 11.30
N GLU A 419 14.34 2.65 12.31
CA GLU A 419 13.21 3.35 12.91
C GLU A 419 13.58 4.15 14.16
N GLN A 420 12.76 5.15 14.47
CA GLN A 420 13.04 6.11 15.53
C GLN A 420 12.85 5.49 16.93
N TYR A 421 13.95 5.16 17.59
CA TYR A 421 14.03 4.70 18.97
C TYR A 421 13.90 5.85 19.97
N ASP A 422 12.87 5.78 20.81
CA ASP A 422 12.71 6.63 21.99
C ASP A 422 13.45 5.99 23.16
N ILE A 423 14.72 6.39 23.34
CA ILE A 423 15.59 5.93 24.43
C ILE A 423 14.97 6.08 25.82
N ASN A 424 14.03 7.02 26.00
CA ASN A 424 13.40 7.23 27.31
C ASN A 424 12.31 6.19 27.61
N LEU A 425 11.74 5.57 26.58
CA LEU A 425 10.76 4.48 26.71
C LEU A 425 11.38 3.11 26.46
N ALA A 426 12.51 3.07 25.77
CA ALA A 426 13.05 1.87 25.12
C ALA A 426 12.12 1.30 24.03
N PHE A 427 11.33 2.15 23.37
CA PHE A 427 10.37 1.77 22.32
C PHE A 427 10.77 2.35 20.96
N TYR A 428 10.32 1.74 19.88
CA TYR A 428 10.37 2.31 18.54
C TYR A 428 9.06 3.05 18.24
N TYR A 429 9.18 4.30 17.81
CA TYR A 429 8.06 5.10 17.31
C TYR A 429 7.89 4.84 15.81
N LEU A 430 6.81 4.13 15.46
CA LEU A 430 6.49 3.74 14.08
C LEU A 430 5.31 4.57 13.59
N ARG A 431 5.31 5.89 13.84
CA ARG A 431 4.28 6.85 13.39
C ARG A 431 2.91 6.61 14.02
N ALA A 432 2.13 5.63 13.53
CA ALA A 432 0.81 5.33 14.05
C ALA A 432 0.86 4.77 15.48
N ARG A 433 1.90 3.99 15.81
CA ARG A 433 2.00 3.27 17.09
C ARG A 433 3.42 3.18 17.61
N TYR A 434 3.53 2.79 18.87
CA TYR A 434 4.79 2.47 19.54
C TYR A 434 4.96 0.96 19.64
N TYR A 435 6.07 0.48 19.11
CA TYR A 435 6.53 -0.89 19.20
C TYR A 435 7.48 -1.05 20.39
N ASN A 436 7.18 -2.00 21.28
CA ASN A 436 8.05 -2.36 22.39
C ASN A 436 8.84 -3.65 22.04
N PRO A 437 10.16 -3.56 21.79
CA PRO A 437 10.97 -4.72 21.44
C PRO A 437 11.05 -5.75 22.58
N HIS A 438 11.04 -5.31 23.84
CA HIS A 438 11.03 -6.18 25.02
C HIS A 438 9.82 -7.12 25.06
N GLN A 439 8.65 -6.59 24.67
CA GLN A 439 7.41 -7.35 24.61
C GLN A 439 7.24 -8.07 23.26
N GLY A 440 7.95 -7.62 22.22
CA GLY A 440 7.79 -8.08 20.84
C GLY A 440 6.44 -7.74 20.22
N ARG A 441 5.80 -6.64 20.66
CA ARG A 441 4.46 -6.23 20.20
C ARG A 441 4.24 -4.72 20.29
N PHE A 442 3.16 -4.25 19.68
CA PHE A 442 2.69 -2.88 19.82
C PHE A 442 2.01 -2.63 21.17
N THR A 443 2.10 -1.39 21.65
CA THR A 443 1.48 -0.93 22.90
C THR A 443 0.08 -0.32 22.72
N GLN A 444 -0.34 -0.13 21.47
CA GLN A 444 -1.67 0.34 21.09
C GLN A 444 -2.32 -0.68 20.14
N GLN A 445 -3.65 -0.75 20.22
CA GLN A 445 -4.44 -1.50 19.26
C GLN A 445 -4.29 -0.89 17.85
N ASP A 446 -4.15 -1.75 16.84
CA ASP A 446 -4.20 -1.31 15.44
C ASP A 446 -5.59 -0.73 15.13
N THR A 447 -5.62 0.47 14.54
CA THR A 447 -6.86 1.10 14.11
C THR A 447 -7.36 0.53 12.79
N TRP A 448 -6.51 -0.17 12.04
CA TRP A 448 -6.92 -0.90 10.84
C TRP A 448 -7.62 -2.20 11.21
N MET A 449 -8.75 -2.46 10.55
CA MET A 449 -9.65 -3.56 10.90
C MET A 449 -9.13 -4.96 10.53
N GLY A 450 -8.10 -5.05 9.71
CA GLY A 450 -7.62 -6.32 9.18
C GLY A 450 -8.38 -6.75 7.93
N ASN A 451 -7.85 -7.75 7.25
CA ASN A 451 -8.48 -8.44 6.14
C ASN A 451 -8.95 -9.82 6.60
N SER A 452 -10.25 -10.07 6.54
CA SER A 452 -10.84 -11.37 6.89
C SER A 452 -10.28 -12.56 6.08
N SER A 453 -9.73 -12.31 4.89
CA SER A 453 -9.08 -13.34 4.05
C SER A 453 -7.62 -13.59 4.42
N ASP A 454 -7.04 -12.76 5.29
CA ASP A 454 -5.69 -12.92 5.82
C ASP A 454 -5.74 -12.85 7.36
N PRO A 455 -6.09 -13.95 8.05
CA PRO A 455 -6.46 -13.93 9.46
C PRO A 455 -5.39 -13.35 10.40
N ILE A 456 -4.11 -13.42 10.03
CA ILE A 456 -3.03 -12.87 10.86
C ILE A 456 -3.17 -11.34 11.01
N THR A 457 -3.75 -10.68 10.01
CA THR A 457 -4.05 -9.24 10.02
C THR A 457 -5.14 -8.81 11.00
N LEU A 458 -5.88 -9.78 11.55
CA LEU A 458 -6.91 -9.50 12.56
C LEU A 458 -6.29 -9.30 13.95
N HIS A 459 -5.06 -9.79 14.18
CA HIS A 459 -4.37 -9.63 15.45
C HIS A 459 -3.89 -8.18 15.64
N LYS A 460 -4.45 -7.48 16.63
CA LYS A 460 -4.31 -6.02 16.74
C LYS A 460 -3.00 -5.50 17.30
N TYR A 461 -2.09 -6.36 17.76
CA TYR A 461 -0.86 -5.92 18.43
C TYR A 461 0.42 -6.57 17.91
N LEU A 462 0.33 -7.49 16.95
CA LEU A 462 1.47 -8.31 16.57
C LEU A 462 2.45 -7.45 15.76
N TYR A 463 3.74 -7.52 16.09
CA TYR A 463 4.78 -6.89 15.29
C TYR A 463 5.29 -7.89 14.24
N ALA A 464 5.36 -7.44 12.97
CA ALA A 464 6.01 -8.17 11.89
C ALA A 464 5.58 -9.64 11.74
N ASN A 465 4.31 -9.95 12.04
CA ASN A 465 3.76 -11.31 12.01
C ASN A 465 4.45 -12.31 12.95
N ALA A 466 5.02 -11.83 14.07
CA ALA A 466 5.95 -12.60 14.91
C ALA A 466 7.16 -13.15 14.14
N ASN A 467 7.50 -12.55 13.00
CA ASN A 467 8.64 -12.87 12.17
C ASN A 467 9.47 -11.59 11.84
N PRO A 468 10.02 -10.93 12.86
CA PRO A 468 10.76 -9.68 12.71
C PRO A 468 12.10 -9.83 11.97
N VAL A 469 12.62 -11.06 11.85
CA VAL A 469 13.86 -11.35 11.09
C VAL A 469 13.67 -11.14 9.58
N ASN A 470 12.43 -11.31 9.11
CA ASN A 470 12.08 -11.24 7.69
C ASN A 470 11.10 -10.13 7.35
N ASN A 471 10.39 -9.54 8.33
CA ASN A 471 9.39 -8.51 8.09
C ASN A 471 9.64 -7.30 8.99
N ILE A 472 9.26 -6.11 8.51
CA ILE A 472 9.32 -4.85 9.25
C ILE A 472 7.96 -4.15 9.20
N ASP A 473 7.63 -3.27 10.16
CA ASP A 473 6.46 -2.38 10.08
C ASP A 473 6.87 -0.89 10.21
N PRO A 474 7.29 -0.22 9.12
CA PRO A 474 7.58 1.21 9.09
C PRO A 474 6.40 2.13 9.40
N THR A 475 5.15 1.67 9.32
CA THR A 475 3.98 2.57 9.46
C THR A 475 3.32 2.47 10.82
N GLY A 476 3.65 1.41 11.57
CA GLY A 476 2.93 1.01 12.76
C GLY A 476 1.53 0.52 12.45
N ASN A 477 1.17 0.19 11.20
CA ASN A 477 -0.13 -0.36 10.82
C ASN A 477 0.10 -1.66 10.02
N PHE A 478 -0.61 -2.71 10.42
CA PHE A 478 -0.30 -4.08 10.02
C PHE A 478 -0.27 -4.33 8.49
N SER A 479 -1.16 -3.69 7.71
CA SER A 479 -1.26 -3.89 6.26
C SER A 479 -0.51 -2.90 5.38
N LEU A 480 -0.14 -1.74 5.93
CA LEU A 480 0.47 -0.67 5.13
C LEU A 480 1.99 -0.69 5.24
N GLY A 481 2.53 -1.25 6.34
CA GLY A 481 3.96 -1.26 6.60
C GLY A 481 4.66 -2.60 6.39
N SER A 482 3.99 -3.75 6.47
CA SER A 482 4.67 -5.05 6.46
C SER A 482 5.46 -5.31 5.16
N VAL A 483 6.77 -5.04 5.16
CA VAL A 483 7.66 -5.28 4.01
C VAL A 483 8.55 -6.49 4.28
N SER A 484 8.59 -7.43 3.33
CA SER A 484 9.53 -8.55 3.39
C SER A 484 10.95 -8.10 3.07
N ALA A 485 11.89 -8.44 3.95
CA ALA A 485 13.31 -8.17 3.82
C ALA A 485 13.98 -9.01 2.72
N ALA A 486 13.36 -10.11 2.29
CA ALA A 486 13.84 -10.91 1.17
C ALA A 486 13.58 -10.23 -0.19
N SER A 487 12.68 -9.26 -0.23
CA SER A 487 12.19 -8.67 -1.49
C SER A 487 12.88 -7.35 -1.88
N ASN A 488 13.72 -6.74 -1.02
CA ASN A 488 14.40 -5.46 -1.29
C ASN A 488 13.46 -4.37 -1.87
N ILE A 489 12.23 -4.26 -1.36
CA ILE A 489 11.17 -3.40 -1.93
C ILE A 489 11.27 -1.93 -1.47
N ARG A 490 12.24 -1.53 -0.63
CA ARG A 490 12.33 -0.12 -0.18
C ARG A 490 12.45 0.87 -1.35
N SER A 491 13.26 0.54 -2.36
CA SER A 491 13.47 1.38 -3.56
C SER A 491 12.32 1.33 -4.58
N THR A 492 11.44 0.31 -4.53
CA THR A 492 10.29 0.19 -5.45
C THR A 492 9.06 0.95 -4.91
N LEU A 493 8.87 1.00 -3.59
CA LEU A 493 7.77 1.76 -2.96
C LEU A 493 7.90 3.27 -3.15
N ALA A 494 9.12 3.81 -3.13
CA ALA A 494 9.37 5.23 -3.41
C ALA A 494 8.91 5.65 -4.83
N ASN A 495 8.97 4.73 -5.81
CA ASN A 495 8.55 4.97 -7.20
C ASN A 495 7.04 4.75 -7.44
N ILE A 496 6.37 3.92 -6.63
CA ILE A 496 4.91 3.73 -6.67
C ILE A 496 4.17 5.03 -6.27
N GLN A 497 4.85 5.90 -5.53
CA GLN A 497 4.27 7.02 -4.80
C GLN A 497 3.84 8.23 -5.66
N ILE A 498 4.40 8.37 -6.87
CA ILE A 498 4.27 9.61 -7.66
C ILE A 498 2.95 9.66 -8.48
N ASP A 499 2.33 8.52 -8.81
CA ASP A 499 1.35 8.49 -9.91
C ASP A 499 -0.14 8.61 -9.51
N VAL A 500 -0.55 8.27 -8.29
CA VAL A 500 -1.99 8.12 -7.95
C VAL A 500 -2.73 9.37 -7.48
N GLY A 501 -2.04 10.47 -7.14
CA GLY A 501 -2.71 11.76 -6.85
C GLY A 501 -3.72 11.75 -5.70
N LEU A 502 -3.68 10.73 -4.85
CA LEU A 502 -4.36 10.68 -3.57
C LEU A 502 -3.45 11.28 -2.50
N SER A 503 -4.04 11.98 -1.53
CA SER A 503 -3.34 12.39 -0.33
C SER A 503 -2.81 11.15 0.37
N LEU A 504 -1.47 11.06 0.54
CA LEU A 504 -0.81 10.04 1.36
C LEU A 504 -1.44 9.92 2.74
N PHE A 505 -2.06 10.98 3.25
CA PHE A 505 -2.74 11.01 4.54
C PHE A 505 -3.99 10.16 4.64
N ASP A 506 -4.87 10.15 3.64
CA ASP A 506 -6.12 9.39 3.76
C ASP A 506 -5.87 7.87 3.66
N VAL A 507 -4.78 7.49 2.99
CA VAL A 507 -4.30 6.11 2.88
C VAL A 507 -3.50 5.69 4.11
N SER A 508 -2.62 6.56 4.63
CA SER A 508 -1.73 6.24 5.77
C SER A 508 -2.43 6.30 7.13
N THR A 509 -3.48 7.12 7.27
CA THR A 509 -4.23 7.28 8.54
C THR A 509 -5.45 6.36 8.64
N GLY A 510 -5.65 5.46 7.67
CA GLY A 510 -6.83 4.57 7.64
C GLY A 510 -8.16 5.33 7.46
N GLY A 511 -8.12 6.53 6.88
CA GLY A 511 -9.29 7.37 6.61
C GLY A 511 -10.11 6.91 5.41
N ALA A 512 -9.52 6.11 4.51
CA ALA A 512 -10.18 5.52 3.36
C ALA A 512 -10.11 3.97 3.41
N ASP A 513 -11.27 3.32 3.30
CA ASP A 513 -11.37 1.88 3.07
C ASP A 513 -10.74 1.56 1.71
N PHE A 514 -9.49 1.11 1.70
CA PHE A 514 -8.79 0.72 0.48
C PHE A 514 -9.07 -0.74 0.16
N SER A 515 -9.55 -1.03 -1.06
CA SER A 515 -9.59 -2.40 -1.54
C SER A 515 -8.18 -2.83 -1.99
N SER A 516 -7.78 -4.06 -1.67
CA SER A 516 -6.53 -4.68 -2.15
C SER A 516 -6.38 -4.65 -3.67
N ARG A 517 -7.50 -4.51 -4.39
CA ARG A 517 -7.59 -4.37 -5.85
C ARG A 517 -7.09 -3.01 -6.35
N GLU A 518 -7.31 -1.92 -5.62
CA GLU A 518 -6.87 -0.57 -6.00
C GLU A 518 -5.37 -0.37 -5.74
N ALA A 519 -4.85 -0.93 -4.65
CA ALA A 519 -3.41 -1.00 -4.38
C ALA A 519 -2.67 -1.84 -5.44
N GLY A 520 -3.22 -3.00 -5.81
CA GLY A 520 -2.68 -3.86 -6.86
C GLY A 520 -2.66 -3.17 -8.23
N ILE A 521 -3.71 -2.40 -8.57
CA ILE A 521 -3.77 -1.63 -9.81
C ILE A 521 -2.72 -0.52 -9.80
N ALA A 522 -2.55 0.23 -8.72
CA ALA A 522 -1.53 1.28 -8.59
C ALA A 522 -0.09 0.74 -8.78
N ILE A 523 0.20 -0.44 -8.22
CA ILE A 523 1.47 -1.16 -8.39
C ILE A 523 1.70 -1.57 -9.86
N ILE A 524 0.65 -2.03 -10.55
CA ILE A 524 0.70 -2.43 -11.96
C ILE A 524 0.96 -1.21 -12.88
N TRP A 525 0.39 -0.04 -12.57
CA TRP A 525 0.62 1.19 -13.37
C TRP A 525 2.00 1.81 -13.13
N ALA A 526 2.54 1.73 -11.91
CA ALA A 526 3.90 2.18 -11.60
C ALA A 526 4.97 1.41 -12.40
N TYR A 527 4.74 0.12 -12.67
CA TYR A 527 5.61 -0.70 -13.52
C TYR A 527 5.47 -0.44 -15.03
N ALA A 528 4.39 0.23 -15.47
CA ALA A 528 4.10 0.47 -16.89
C ALA A 528 4.75 1.77 -17.45
N GLY A 529 5.40 2.57 -16.61
CA GLY A 529 6.17 3.76 -17.01
C GLY A 529 5.41 5.08 -16.93
N SER A 530 6.11 6.11 -16.46
CA SER A 530 5.70 7.48 -16.12
C SER A 530 4.99 8.32 -17.20
N LYS A 531 4.75 7.77 -18.41
CA LYS A 531 4.05 8.50 -19.48
C LYS A 531 2.53 8.44 -19.40
N VAL A 532 1.95 7.56 -18.59
CA VAL A 532 0.49 7.40 -18.48
C VAL A 532 -0.13 8.38 -17.48
N GLY A 533 0.53 8.67 -16.35
CA GLY A 533 0.03 9.56 -15.28
C GLY A 533 -0.09 11.04 -15.67
N VAL A 534 0.81 11.54 -16.53
CA VAL A 534 0.75 12.93 -17.05
C VAL A 534 -0.46 13.14 -17.98
N LEU A 535 -0.94 12.07 -18.63
CA LEU A 535 -2.04 12.11 -19.58
C LEU A 535 -3.42 12.16 -18.90
N THR A 536 -3.61 11.52 -17.75
CA THR A 536 -4.91 11.44 -17.04
C THR A 536 -5.32 12.77 -16.42
N ARG A 537 -4.39 13.55 -15.85
CA ARG A 537 -4.66 14.86 -15.21
C ARG A 537 -4.90 15.98 -16.24
N SER A 538 -4.15 15.96 -17.34
CA SER A 538 -4.37 16.85 -18.50
C SER A 538 -5.73 16.58 -19.17
N PHE A 539 -6.16 15.31 -19.18
CA PHE A 539 -7.42 14.85 -19.75
C PHE A 539 -8.65 15.29 -18.93
N GLN A 540 -8.63 15.22 -17.59
CA GLN A 540 -9.71 15.74 -16.74
C GLN A 540 -9.91 17.27 -16.92
N LYS A 541 -8.81 18.00 -17.13
CA LYS A 541 -8.84 19.44 -17.44
C LYS A 541 -9.43 19.74 -18.82
N LEU A 542 -9.21 18.85 -19.80
CA LEU A 542 -9.76 18.95 -21.16
C LEU A 542 -11.26 18.61 -21.21
N LEU A 543 -11.71 17.61 -20.43
CA LEU A 543 -13.12 17.19 -20.33
C LEU A 543 -14.04 18.27 -19.73
N LYS A 544 -13.53 19.07 -18.79
CA LYS A 544 -14.29 20.19 -18.19
C LYS A 544 -14.42 21.40 -19.11
N LYS A 545 -13.49 21.59 -20.06
CA LYS A 545 -13.45 22.77 -20.95
C LYS A 545 -14.28 22.60 -22.24
N SER A 546 -14.73 21.38 -22.55
CA SER A 546 -15.25 21.01 -23.88
C SER A 546 -16.77 20.84 -23.98
N GLY A 547 -17.53 21.00 -22.88
CA GLY A 547 -19.00 20.89 -22.91
C GLY A 547 -19.57 19.46 -22.86
N CYS A 548 -18.76 18.45 -22.52
CA CYS A 548 -19.19 17.04 -22.44
C CYS A 548 -20.39 16.81 -21.51
N LEU A 549 -20.48 17.54 -20.39
CA LEU A 549 -21.60 17.44 -19.43
C LEU A 549 -22.96 17.94 -19.97
N SER A 550 -23.03 18.46 -21.20
CA SER A 550 -24.31 18.81 -21.84
C SER A 550 -25.09 17.58 -22.33
N ASN A 551 -24.39 16.46 -22.57
CA ASN A 551 -24.95 15.18 -23.00
C ASN A 551 -24.76 14.17 -21.88
N SER A 552 -25.76 13.97 -21.03
CA SER A 552 -25.63 13.09 -19.88
C SER A 552 -26.95 12.40 -19.57
N PHE A 553 -26.86 11.29 -18.84
CA PHE A 553 -27.97 10.48 -18.39
C PHE A 553 -28.09 10.51 -16.87
N VAL A 554 -29.25 10.14 -16.36
CA VAL A 554 -29.47 9.99 -14.90
C VAL A 554 -28.92 8.63 -14.41
N PRO A 555 -28.69 8.44 -13.10
CA PRO A 555 -27.93 7.30 -12.57
C PRO A 555 -28.49 5.93 -12.97
N ASN A 556 -29.82 5.77 -13.00
CA ASN A 556 -30.47 4.48 -13.30
C ASN A 556 -30.53 4.11 -14.79
N THR A 557 -29.84 4.83 -15.65
CA THR A 557 -29.86 4.56 -17.10
C THR A 557 -29.11 3.28 -17.41
N LEU A 558 -29.80 2.27 -17.94
CA LEU A 558 -29.18 1.01 -18.33
C LEU A 558 -28.35 1.17 -19.60
N ILE A 559 -27.14 0.61 -19.62
CA ILE A 559 -26.21 0.58 -20.76
C ILE A 559 -25.93 -0.86 -21.14
N ALA A 560 -25.88 -1.14 -22.45
CA ALA A 560 -25.49 -2.46 -22.94
C ALA A 560 -23.98 -2.71 -22.76
N VAL A 561 -23.66 -3.68 -21.92
CA VAL A 561 -22.30 -4.21 -21.71
C VAL A 561 -22.26 -5.68 -22.15
N GLU A 562 -21.10 -6.34 -22.02
CA GLU A 562 -20.94 -7.72 -22.48
C GLU A 562 -21.99 -8.67 -21.86
N ASN A 563 -22.89 -9.19 -22.72
CA ASN A 563 -23.94 -10.15 -22.38
C ASN A 563 -24.99 -9.69 -21.34
N THR A 564 -25.05 -8.40 -20.97
CA THR A 564 -26.05 -7.88 -20.01
C THR A 564 -26.31 -6.37 -20.17
N LEU A 565 -27.18 -5.81 -19.31
CA LEU A 565 -27.39 -4.38 -19.12
C LEU A 565 -26.92 -4.00 -17.70
N THR A 566 -26.18 -2.90 -17.59
CA THR A 566 -25.68 -2.35 -16.30
C THR A 566 -26.10 -0.90 -16.15
N ARG A 567 -26.33 -0.42 -14.93
CA ARG A 567 -26.67 1.01 -14.71
C ARG A 567 -25.45 1.89 -14.96
N ILE A 568 -25.66 3.08 -15.53
CA ILE A 568 -24.57 3.99 -15.89
C ILE A 568 -23.76 4.47 -14.68
N ASP A 569 -24.36 4.50 -13.49
CA ASP A 569 -23.67 4.84 -12.24
C ASP A 569 -22.89 3.69 -11.61
N GLU A 570 -23.02 2.47 -12.15
CA GLU A 570 -22.26 1.28 -11.77
C GLU A 570 -21.17 0.93 -12.80
N ILE A 571 -21.08 1.69 -13.90
CA ILE A 571 -20.09 1.44 -14.95
C ILE A 571 -18.73 2.00 -14.54
N GLU A 572 -17.70 1.17 -14.70
CA GLU A 572 -16.32 1.50 -14.37
C GLU A 572 -15.46 1.74 -15.62
N VAL A 573 -14.34 2.47 -15.45
CA VAL A 573 -13.32 2.59 -16.51
C VAL A 573 -12.75 1.21 -16.82
N GLY A 574 -12.61 0.90 -18.12
CA GLY A 574 -12.17 -0.39 -18.63
C GLY A 574 -13.30 -1.37 -18.93
N GLU A 575 -14.53 -1.09 -18.50
CA GLU A 575 -15.68 -1.93 -18.80
C GLU A 575 -16.07 -1.85 -20.29
N LEU A 576 -16.49 -2.97 -20.87
CA LEU A 576 -16.77 -3.08 -22.30
C LEU A 576 -18.24 -2.76 -22.59
N VAL A 577 -18.49 -1.59 -23.17
CA VAL A 577 -19.83 -1.19 -23.62
C VAL A 577 -20.00 -1.48 -25.11
N LEU A 578 -21.21 -1.90 -25.50
CA LEU A 578 -21.54 -2.21 -26.88
C LEU A 578 -21.74 -0.92 -27.66
N SER A 579 -20.80 -0.64 -28.57
CA SER A 579 -20.80 0.53 -29.45
C SER A 579 -21.07 0.10 -30.90
N TYR A 580 -21.51 1.04 -31.73
CA TYR A 580 -21.85 0.82 -33.12
C TYR A 580 -20.99 1.67 -34.05
N ASP A 581 -20.30 1.03 -34.98
CA ASP A 581 -19.56 1.73 -36.02
C ASP A 581 -20.48 2.07 -37.19
N GLU A 582 -20.82 3.35 -37.35
CA GLU A 582 -21.67 3.82 -38.46
C GLU A 582 -21.03 3.66 -39.84
N LYS A 583 -19.69 3.56 -39.93
CA LYS A 583 -19.00 3.42 -41.22
C LYS A 583 -18.91 1.97 -41.67
N THR A 584 -18.80 1.05 -40.72
CA THR A 584 -18.69 -0.39 -41.01
C THR A 584 -19.98 -1.15 -40.76
N GLU A 585 -21.00 -0.49 -40.20
CA GLU A 585 -22.31 -1.04 -39.84
C GLU A 585 -22.21 -2.26 -38.90
N LYS A 586 -21.21 -2.25 -38.01
CA LYS A 586 -20.92 -3.36 -37.08
C LYS A 586 -20.93 -2.90 -35.64
N TYR A 587 -21.32 -3.81 -34.76
CA TYR A 587 -21.17 -3.62 -33.33
C TYR A 587 -19.81 -4.10 -32.86
N GLU A 588 -19.17 -3.30 -32.03
CA GLU A 588 -17.92 -3.64 -31.38
C GLU A 588 -17.99 -3.25 -29.91
N TYR A 589 -17.50 -4.13 -29.04
CA TYR A 589 -17.30 -3.77 -27.66
C TYR A 589 -16.15 -2.77 -27.56
N GLN A 590 -16.45 -1.61 -27.01
CA GLN A 590 -15.48 -0.55 -26.79
C GLN A 590 -15.32 -0.35 -25.29
N PRO A 591 -14.07 -0.30 -24.81
CA PRO A 591 -13.85 -0.05 -23.42
C PRO A 591 -14.14 1.40 -23.06
N VAL A 592 -14.72 1.59 -21.88
CA VAL A 592 -14.90 2.90 -21.24
C VAL A 592 -13.53 3.43 -20.84
N LEU A 593 -13.19 4.62 -21.32
CA LEU A 593 -11.96 5.35 -20.99
C LEU A 593 -12.17 6.36 -19.87
N ALA A 594 -13.41 6.82 -19.67
CA ALA A 594 -13.75 7.77 -18.62
C ALA A 594 -15.24 7.71 -18.29
N VAL A 595 -15.56 7.88 -17.00
CA VAL A 595 -16.91 8.11 -16.49
C VAL A 595 -16.94 9.53 -15.90
N ILE A 596 -17.83 10.36 -16.41
CA ILE A 596 -17.92 11.77 -16.05
C ILE A 596 -19.19 11.96 -15.22
N LYS A 597 -19.05 12.45 -13.99
CA LYS A 597 -20.18 12.72 -13.07
C LYS A 597 -20.29 14.20 -12.73
N SER A 598 -21.52 14.74 -12.72
CA SER A 598 -21.79 16.12 -12.28
C SER A 598 -23.18 16.26 -11.70
N ARG A 599 -23.29 16.85 -10.50
CA ARG A 599 -24.59 17.21 -9.91
C ARG A 599 -24.94 18.64 -10.28
N LYS A 600 -26.05 18.85 -10.98
CA LYS A 600 -26.50 20.18 -11.43
C LYS A 600 -28.01 20.29 -11.41
N ASN A 601 -28.51 21.50 -11.18
CA ASN A 601 -29.91 21.82 -11.50
C ASN A 601 -30.03 21.91 -13.01
N THR A 602 -30.72 20.95 -13.62
CA THR A 602 -30.80 20.85 -15.08
C THR A 602 -32.17 20.35 -15.52
N LEU A 603 -32.52 20.64 -16.78
CA LEU A 603 -33.71 20.09 -17.40
C LEU A 603 -33.45 18.62 -17.76
N ILE A 604 -34.29 17.72 -17.28
CA ILE A 604 -34.29 16.31 -17.68
C ILE A 604 -35.48 16.06 -18.61
N ILE A 605 -35.21 15.43 -19.75
CA ILE A 605 -36.21 14.95 -20.69
C ILE A 605 -36.42 13.46 -20.41
N SER A 606 -37.62 13.08 -19.97
CA SER A 606 -38.02 11.69 -19.77
C SER A 606 -38.83 11.23 -20.98
N ILE A 607 -38.33 10.23 -21.70
CA ILE A 607 -38.91 9.69 -22.93
C ILE A 607 -39.43 8.29 -22.61
N GLU A 608 -40.75 8.11 -22.72
CA GLU A 608 -41.40 6.82 -22.50
C GLU A 608 -41.73 6.17 -23.84
N LEU A 609 -41.31 4.91 -23.99
CA LEU A 609 -41.55 4.08 -25.17
C LEU A 609 -42.79 3.21 -24.98
N ALA A 610 -43.41 2.78 -26.09
CA ALA A 610 -44.58 1.89 -26.07
C ALA A 610 -44.34 0.55 -25.37
N SER A 611 -43.07 0.15 -25.18
CA SER A 611 -42.65 -1.01 -24.39
C SER A 611 -42.77 -0.79 -22.87
N GLY A 612 -43.00 0.44 -22.40
CA GLY A 612 -42.90 0.85 -21.00
C GLY A 612 -41.49 1.28 -20.59
N THR A 613 -40.51 1.19 -21.49
CA THR A 613 -39.13 1.62 -21.22
C THR A 613 -39.05 3.16 -21.11
N LYS A 614 -38.33 3.65 -20.10
CA LYS A 614 -38.06 5.08 -19.90
C LYS A 614 -36.59 5.41 -20.11
N ILE A 615 -36.33 6.51 -20.82
CA ILE A 615 -34.99 7.07 -21.05
C ILE A 615 -34.99 8.50 -20.50
N GLU A 616 -34.11 8.79 -19.54
CA GLU A 616 -33.98 10.10 -18.94
C GLU A 616 -32.61 10.70 -19.24
N ALA A 617 -32.59 11.80 -20.00
CA ALA A 617 -31.37 12.44 -20.48
C ALA A 617 -31.44 13.97 -20.38
N THR A 618 -30.28 14.61 -20.41
CA THR A 618 -30.18 16.06 -20.59
C THR A 618 -30.63 16.48 -21.99
N PRO A 619 -31.04 17.75 -22.20
CA PRO A 619 -31.77 18.17 -23.39
C PRO A 619 -30.94 18.07 -24.68
N GLU A 620 -29.62 18.18 -24.57
CA GLU A 620 -28.70 18.20 -25.72
C GLU A 620 -28.27 16.79 -26.16
N HIS A 621 -28.55 15.75 -25.36
CA HIS A 621 -28.13 14.38 -25.67
C HIS A 621 -28.70 13.92 -27.01
N LEU A 622 -27.85 13.40 -27.90
CA LEU A 622 -28.31 12.87 -29.19
C LEU A 622 -28.87 11.45 -29.03
N ILE A 623 -30.07 11.26 -29.57
CA ILE A 623 -30.81 10.01 -29.63
C ILE A 623 -31.20 9.76 -31.10
N TYR A 624 -31.05 8.53 -31.58
CA TYR A 624 -31.38 8.18 -32.95
C TYR A 624 -32.89 7.94 -33.11
N ALA A 625 -33.57 8.79 -33.87
CA ALA A 625 -35.02 8.78 -34.04
C ALA A 625 -35.45 9.18 -35.46
N ASP A 626 -36.39 8.45 -36.04
CA ASP A 626 -36.84 8.57 -37.44
C ASP A 626 -35.67 8.55 -38.45
N ASN A 627 -34.75 7.59 -38.33
CA ASN A 627 -33.55 7.45 -39.17
C ASN A 627 -32.58 8.66 -39.15
N LYS A 628 -32.58 9.46 -38.07
CA LYS A 628 -31.59 10.55 -37.89
C LYS A 628 -31.30 10.87 -36.42
N TRP A 629 -30.14 11.45 -36.18
CA TRP A 629 -29.76 11.97 -34.86
C TRP A 629 -30.59 13.20 -34.48
N ARG A 630 -31.22 13.15 -33.31
CA ARG A 630 -31.99 14.26 -32.74
C ARG A 630 -31.59 14.48 -31.30
N GLN A 631 -31.55 15.74 -30.88
CA GLN A 631 -31.40 16.06 -29.47
C GLN A 631 -32.62 15.62 -28.67
N ALA A 632 -32.43 15.15 -27.44
CA ALA A 632 -33.50 14.69 -26.55
C ALA A 632 -34.64 15.74 -26.43
N ARG A 633 -34.30 17.03 -26.39
CA ARG A 633 -35.28 18.14 -26.33
C ARG A 633 -36.27 18.17 -27.50
N ASN A 634 -35.86 17.66 -28.66
CA ASN A 634 -36.59 17.65 -29.93
C ASN A 634 -37.32 16.33 -30.18
N ILE A 635 -37.28 15.38 -29.23
CA ILE A 635 -38.10 14.18 -29.30
C ILE A 635 -39.54 14.54 -28.94
N THR A 636 -40.48 14.08 -29.76
CA THR A 636 -41.92 14.24 -29.54
C THR A 636 -42.60 12.89 -29.41
N SER A 637 -43.79 12.88 -28.81
CA SER A 637 -44.70 11.75 -28.99
C SER A 637 -44.88 11.47 -30.48
N ASP A 638 -45.06 10.21 -30.83
CA ASP A 638 -45.18 9.69 -32.21
C ASP A 638 -43.89 9.50 -33.02
N MET A 639 -42.73 9.92 -32.52
CA MET A 639 -41.46 9.54 -33.14
C MET A 639 -41.14 8.05 -32.90
N LEU A 640 -40.40 7.46 -33.84
CA LEU A 640 -39.89 6.10 -33.71
C LEU A 640 -38.41 6.15 -33.31
N LEU A 641 -38.11 5.67 -32.10
CA LEU A 641 -36.73 5.45 -31.67
C LEU A 641 -36.31 4.10 -32.20
N GLN A 642 -35.25 4.09 -32.99
CA GLN A 642 -34.78 2.88 -33.64
C GLN A 642 -33.64 2.30 -32.80
N SER A 643 -33.83 1.05 -32.34
CA SER A 643 -32.68 0.24 -31.97
C SER A 643 -31.95 -0.15 -33.24
N LEU A 644 -30.63 -0.26 -33.17
CA LEU A 644 -29.83 -0.64 -34.34
C LEU A 644 -30.04 -2.10 -34.79
N SER A 645 -30.85 -2.90 -34.10
CA SER A 645 -31.32 -4.20 -34.61
C SER A 645 -32.49 -4.04 -35.59
N GLY A 646 -32.84 -2.81 -35.97
CA GLY A 646 -33.98 -2.48 -36.83
C GLY A 646 -35.33 -2.53 -36.10
N ARG A 647 -35.33 -2.66 -34.76
CA ARG A 647 -36.56 -2.66 -33.96
C ARG A 647 -36.92 -1.23 -33.63
N GLU A 648 -38.10 -0.80 -34.05
CA GLU A 648 -38.61 0.54 -33.77
C GLU A 648 -39.51 0.51 -32.52
N SER A 649 -39.24 1.41 -31.58
CA SER A 649 -40.09 1.66 -30.41
C SER A 649 -40.71 3.04 -30.54
N LYS A 650 -42.04 3.09 -30.55
CA LYS A 650 -42.79 4.35 -30.61
C LYS A 650 -42.70 5.10 -29.29
N VAL A 651 -42.41 6.40 -29.34
CA VAL A 651 -42.52 7.30 -28.18
C VAL A 651 -43.98 7.55 -27.87
N VAL A 652 -44.40 7.19 -26.66
CA VAL A 652 -45.78 7.35 -26.17
C VAL A 652 -45.94 8.58 -25.29
N ASN A 653 -44.88 9.02 -24.61
CA ASN A 653 -44.91 10.20 -23.75
C ASN A 653 -43.52 10.86 -23.66
N VAL A 654 -43.49 12.19 -23.50
CA VAL A 654 -42.27 12.97 -23.26
C VAL A 654 -42.53 13.99 -22.17
N GLU A 655 -41.91 13.79 -21.00
CA GLU A 655 -42.00 14.68 -19.85
C GLU A 655 -40.74 15.53 -19.70
N ARG A 656 -40.92 16.73 -19.13
CA ARG A 656 -39.87 17.72 -18.93
C ARG A 656 -39.89 18.16 -17.49
N SER A 657 -38.81 17.93 -16.76
CA SER A 657 -38.69 18.33 -15.35
C SER A 657 -37.37 19.04 -15.09
N PHE A 658 -37.41 20.17 -14.39
CA PHE A 658 -36.22 20.79 -13.83
C PHE A 658 -36.02 20.25 -12.43
N ARG A 659 -34.86 19.64 -12.17
CA ARG A 659 -34.49 19.14 -10.86
C ARG A 659 -32.98 19.14 -10.68
N VAL A 660 -32.56 19.13 -9.42
CA VAL A 660 -31.16 18.88 -9.07
C VAL A 660 -30.92 17.39 -9.24
N GLU A 661 -30.11 17.02 -10.21
CA GLU A 661 -29.84 15.62 -10.55
C GLU A 661 -28.33 15.38 -10.69
N THR A 662 -27.88 14.19 -10.32
CA THR A 662 -26.54 13.72 -10.67
C THR A 662 -26.60 13.10 -12.05
N VAL A 663 -25.88 13.67 -13.01
CA VAL A 663 -25.84 13.18 -14.38
C VAL A 663 -24.48 12.58 -14.73
N TYR A 664 -24.53 11.55 -15.56
CA TYR A 664 -23.41 10.71 -15.95
C TYR A 664 -23.19 10.76 -17.46
N ASP A 665 -21.94 10.76 -17.89
CA ASP A 665 -21.55 10.60 -19.28
C ASP A 665 -20.35 9.64 -19.40
N LEU A 666 -20.26 8.91 -20.51
CA LEU A 666 -19.22 7.93 -20.78
C LEU A 666 -18.35 8.34 -21.97
N THR A 667 -17.06 8.09 -21.88
CA THR A 667 -16.16 8.17 -23.03
C THR A 667 -15.66 6.78 -23.37
N VAL A 668 -15.79 6.36 -24.63
CA VAL A 668 -15.34 5.04 -25.12
C VAL A 668 -14.16 5.17 -26.09
N ARG A 669 -13.45 4.08 -26.35
CA ARG A 669 -12.21 4.10 -27.16
C ARG A 669 -12.38 4.50 -28.63
N LYS A 670 -13.45 4.05 -29.26
CA LYS A 670 -13.84 4.37 -30.64
C LYS A 670 -15.35 4.45 -30.71
N ASN A 671 -15.87 5.07 -31.76
CA ASN A 671 -17.30 5.09 -32.09
C ASN A 671 -18.13 5.53 -30.88
N HIS A 672 -18.16 6.84 -30.61
CA HIS A 672 -18.72 7.49 -29.41
C HIS A 672 -20.26 7.45 -29.33
N ASN A 673 -20.80 6.28 -29.56
CA ASN A 673 -22.18 5.90 -29.43
C ASN A 673 -22.27 4.59 -28.64
N PHE A 674 -23.39 4.39 -27.97
CA PHE A 674 -23.66 3.19 -27.20
C PHE A 674 -25.17 2.99 -27.11
N LEU A 675 -25.59 1.84 -26.61
CA LEU A 675 -26.99 1.47 -26.50
C LEU A 675 -27.46 1.66 -25.06
N VAL A 676 -28.54 2.42 -24.91
CA VAL A 676 -29.18 2.67 -23.60
C VAL A 676 -30.53 1.95 -23.52
N SER A 677 -30.98 1.71 -22.29
CA SER A 677 -32.27 1.13 -21.91
C SER A 677 -32.48 -0.34 -22.30
N ALA A 678 -33.57 -0.94 -21.81
CA ALA A 678 -33.95 -2.31 -22.14
C ALA A 678 -34.22 -2.51 -23.64
N ASP A 679 -34.69 -1.47 -24.33
CA ASP A 679 -34.95 -1.47 -25.76
C ASP A 679 -33.68 -1.25 -26.62
N LYS A 680 -32.51 -1.05 -25.99
CA LYS A 680 -31.22 -0.82 -26.65
C LYS A 680 -31.31 0.29 -27.69
N VAL A 681 -31.78 1.46 -27.26
CA VAL A 681 -31.88 2.66 -28.09
C VAL A 681 -30.48 3.23 -28.32
N LEU A 682 -30.18 3.60 -29.57
CA LEU A 682 -28.89 4.16 -29.93
C LEU A 682 -28.78 5.64 -29.53
N VAL A 683 -27.69 5.97 -28.85
CA VAL A 683 -27.36 7.34 -28.41
C VAL A 683 -25.93 7.72 -28.80
N HIS A 684 -25.65 9.02 -28.95
CA HIS A 684 -24.31 9.53 -29.34
C HIS A 684 -23.85 10.65 -28.41
N ASN A 685 -22.54 10.65 -28.11
CA ASN A 685 -21.86 11.73 -27.40
C ASN A 685 -21.15 12.67 -28.39
N ILE A 686 -21.51 13.96 -28.42
CA ILE A 686 -21.07 14.90 -29.48
C ILE A 686 -19.53 15.15 -29.48
N SER A 687 -19.05 15.58 -30.67
CA SER A 687 -17.68 15.84 -31.15
C SER A 687 -16.58 16.38 -30.19
N PRO A 688 -16.82 17.27 -29.21
CA PRO A 688 -15.76 17.71 -28.30
C PRO A 688 -15.18 16.59 -27.43
N CYS A 689 -15.99 15.57 -27.08
CA CYS A 689 -15.54 14.40 -26.33
C CYS A 689 -14.81 13.39 -27.22
N GLU A 690 -15.25 13.27 -28.48
CA GLU A 690 -14.60 12.42 -29.50
C GLU A 690 -13.17 12.86 -29.82
N LYS A 691 -12.90 14.16 -29.96
CA LYS A 691 -11.52 14.67 -30.19
C LYS A 691 -10.59 14.46 -28.99
N ALA A 692 -11.11 14.59 -27.77
CA ALA A 692 -10.37 14.32 -26.54
C ALA A 692 -10.04 12.82 -26.40
N ALA A 693 -11.00 11.96 -26.75
CA ALA A 693 -10.86 10.50 -26.67
C ALA A 693 -10.02 9.90 -27.80
N GLN A 694 -10.08 10.43 -29.02
CA GLN A 694 -9.19 10.01 -30.12
C GLN A 694 -7.72 10.34 -29.85
N THR A 695 -7.46 11.36 -29.04
CA THR A 695 -6.11 11.68 -28.54
C THR A 695 -5.64 10.65 -27.52
N LEU A 696 -6.52 10.20 -26.62
CA LEU A 696 -6.25 9.17 -25.60
C LEU A 696 -6.09 7.75 -26.22
N ALA A 697 -6.92 7.41 -27.22
CA ALA A 697 -6.91 6.10 -27.86
C ALA A 697 -5.65 5.84 -28.71
N LYS A 698 -4.90 6.88 -29.07
CA LYS A 698 -3.61 6.78 -29.78
C LYS A 698 -2.42 6.56 -28.83
N THR A 699 -2.56 6.89 -27.55
CA THR A 699 -1.49 6.79 -26.54
C THR A 699 -1.61 5.57 -25.62
N VAL A 700 -2.80 4.96 -25.50
CA VAL A 700 -3.00 3.72 -24.73
C VAL A 700 -2.77 2.48 -25.61
N PRO A 701 -1.80 1.58 -25.30
CA PRO A 701 -1.57 0.36 -26.07
C PRO A 701 -2.83 -0.48 -26.23
N LYS A 702 -3.00 -1.15 -27.38
CA LYS A 702 -4.16 -2.03 -27.64
C LYS A 702 -4.37 -3.09 -26.55
N ALA A 703 -3.29 -3.50 -25.87
CA ALA A 703 -3.25 -4.57 -24.88
C ALA A 703 -3.77 -4.22 -23.46
N CYS A 704 -4.11 -2.96 -23.17
CA CYS A 704 -4.44 -2.53 -21.80
C CYS A 704 -5.85 -1.97 -21.65
N VAL A 705 -6.85 -2.54 -22.35
CA VAL A 705 -8.22 -2.02 -22.19
C VAL A 705 -9.29 -3.12 -22.29
N GLY A 706 -9.93 -3.40 -21.15
CA GLY A 706 -10.98 -4.40 -20.96
C GLY A 706 -10.90 -5.04 -19.57
N LYS A 707 -12.03 -5.47 -19.01
CA LYS A 707 -12.15 -6.25 -17.74
C LYS A 707 -11.48 -7.64 -17.81
N TYR A 708 -10.93 -7.99 -18.98
CA TYR A 708 -10.17 -9.21 -19.25
C TYR A 708 -9.02 -8.89 -20.20
N VAL A 709 -7.88 -9.55 -19.98
CA VAL A 709 -6.57 -9.42 -20.66
C VAL A 709 -5.63 -8.35 -20.06
N CYS A 710 -5.15 -8.64 -18.85
CA CYS A 710 -3.73 -8.49 -18.53
C CYS A 710 -3.04 -9.87 -18.53
N ASP A 711 -3.60 -10.88 -19.21
CA ASP A 711 -3.15 -12.27 -19.05
C ASP A 711 -1.69 -12.47 -19.48
N ASP A 712 -1.19 -11.71 -20.46
CA ASP A 712 0.21 -11.83 -20.90
C ASP A 712 1.21 -11.18 -19.91
N PHE A 713 0.73 -10.30 -19.01
CA PHE A 713 1.54 -9.65 -17.97
C PHE A 713 1.34 -10.30 -16.59
N ALA A 714 0.12 -10.74 -16.27
CA ALA A 714 -0.20 -11.51 -15.07
C ALA A 714 0.44 -12.90 -15.11
N VAL A 715 0.46 -13.57 -16.27
CA VAL A 715 1.20 -14.83 -16.44
C VAL A 715 2.71 -14.60 -16.37
N LYS A 716 3.24 -13.46 -16.86
CA LYS A 716 4.65 -13.10 -16.68
C LYS A 716 5.00 -12.71 -15.24
N PHE A 717 4.07 -12.11 -14.50
CA PHE A 717 4.23 -11.73 -13.10
C PHE A 717 4.12 -12.96 -12.19
N GLU A 718 3.20 -13.89 -12.44
CA GLU A 718 3.17 -15.21 -11.80
C GLU A 718 4.38 -16.07 -12.21
N GLN A 719 4.86 -15.99 -13.45
CA GLN A 719 6.10 -16.68 -13.88
C GLN A 719 7.36 -16.05 -13.27
N LEU A 720 7.35 -14.74 -12.96
CA LEU A 720 8.39 -14.06 -12.19
C LEU A 720 8.35 -14.46 -10.71
N LEU A 721 7.15 -14.60 -10.13
CA LEU A 721 6.94 -15.04 -8.76
C LEU A 721 7.20 -16.55 -8.57
N LEU A 722 7.05 -17.36 -9.62
CA LEU A 722 7.18 -18.83 -9.58
C LEU A 722 8.40 -19.39 -10.34
N GLY A 723 9.29 -18.53 -10.87
CA GLY A 723 10.61 -18.91 -11.37
C GLY A 723 10.65 -19.92 -12.55
N LYS A 724 9.79 -19.79 -13.57
CA LYS A 724 9.85 -20.67 -14.77
C LYS A 724 10.41 -19.98 -16.01
N ASN A 725 11.53 -20.50 -16.52
CA ASN A 725 12.02 -20.23 -17.87
C ASN A 725 11.31 -21.14 -18.89
N VAL A 726 10.59 -20.57 -19.86
CA VAL A 726 10.17 -21.30 -21.06
C VAL A 726 10.57 -20.51 -22.30
N VAL A 727 11.64 -20.97 -22.96
CA VAL A 727 12.05 -20.50 -24.28
C VAL A 727 11.10 -21.07 -25.34
N GLY A 728 10.32 -20.20 -25.97
CA GLY A 728 9.76 -20.35 -27.31
C GLY A 728 8.78 -21.50 -27.55
N LYS A 729 7.48 -21.24 -27.37
CA LYS A 729 6.39 -21.80 -28.18
C LYS A 729 5.08 -21.03 -27.96
N ARG A 730 4.38 -20.69 -29.04
CA ARG A 730 3.08 -19.97 -29.04
C ARG A 730 1.99 -20.86 -28.44
N LEU A 731 1.29 -20.38 -27.40
CA LEU A 731 0.08 -21.02 -26.88
C LEU A 731 -1.17 -20.42 -27.54
N CYS A 732 -2.06 -21.27 -28.04
CA CYS A 732 -3.45 -20.94 -28.37
C CYS A 732 -4.34 -21.53 -27.27
N VAL A 733 -5.17 -20.72 -26.62
CA VAL A 733 -6.19 -21.21 -25.67
C VAL A 733 -7.57 -20.80 -26.19
N THR A 734 -8.40 -21.79 -26.50
CA THR A 734 -9.83 -21.62 -26.78
C THR A 734 -10.62 -21.69 -25.48
N SER A 735 -11.45 -20.68 -25.21
CA SER A 735 -12.40 -20.69 -24.10
C SER A 735 -13.68 -21.45 -24.45
N THR A 736 -14.15 -22.28 -23.52
CA THR A 736 -15.56 -22.70 -23.43
C THR A 736 -15.94 -22.87 -21.96
N ARG A 737 -16.94 -22.10 -21.53
CA ARG A 737 -17.79 -22.39 -20.36
C ARG A 737 -19.13 -22.93 -20.89
N THR A 738 -19.68 -23.97 -20.25
CA THR A 738 -20.98 -24.00 -19.52
C THR A 738 -21.63 -25.41 -19.52
N ALA A 739 -22.03 -25.88 -18.31
CA ALA A 739 -23.08 -26.84 -17.92
C ALA A 739 -23.00 -28.35 -18.28
N PHE A 740 -23.06 -29.23 -17.25
CA PHE A 740 -24.17 -30.18 -17.02
C PHE A 740 -24.04 -30.91 -15.66
N LEU A 741 -25.15 -30.99 -14.90
CA LEU A 741 -25.36 -31.89 -13.76
C LEU A 741 -25.43 -33.36 -14.26
N GLY A 742 -24.69 -34.27 -13.63
CA GLY A 742 -24.78 -35.70 -13.91
C GLY A 742 -23.95 -36.56 -12.95
N SER A 743 -24.64 -37.30 -12.09
CA SER A 743 -24.09 -38.30 -11.16
C SER A 743 -23.16 -39.32 -11.83
N LEU A 744 -22.02 -39.63 -11.20
CA LEU A 744 -21.23 -40.81 -11.54
C LEU A 744 -21.19 -41.80 -10.36
N LYS A 745 -21.66 -43.01 -10.68
CA LYS A 745 -21.77 -44.19 -9.83
C LYS A 745 -20.40 -44.78 -9.47
N HIS A 746 -20.40 -45.48 -8.35
CA HIS A 746 -19.32 -46.34 -7.85
C HIS A 746 -18.70 -47.24 -8.94
N GLY A 747 -17.38 -47.21 -9.04
CA GLY A 747 -16.57 -48.19 -9.75
C GLY A 747 -15.33 -48.55 -8.92
N THR A 748 -15.27 -49.79 -8.43
CA THR A 748 -14.18 -50.35 -7.62
C THR A 748 -12.92 -50.54 -8.47
N ILE A 749 -11.79 -49.94 -8.08
CA ILE A 749 -10.46 -50.25 -8.63
C ILE A 749 -9.81 -51.28 -7.69
N SER A 750 -9.45 -52.47 -8.21
CA SER A 750 -9.08 -53.63 -7.39
C SER A 750 -7.58 -53.88 -7.22
N LYS A 751 -6.69 -52.94 -7.55
CA LYS A 751 -5.23 -53.06 -7.27
C LYS A 751 -4.60 -51.69 -7.11
N ASN A 752 -3.90 -51.45 -6.00
CA ASN A 752 -3.09 -50.26 -5.74
C ASN A 752 -1.86 -50.22 -6.68
N PRO A 753 -1.79 -49.30 -7.64
CA PRO A 753 -0.58 -48.96 -8.39
C PRO A 753 0.33 -48.09 -7.51
N GLN A 754 1.65 -48.33 -7.56
CA GLN A 754 2.63 -47.57 -6.76
C GLN A 754 3.05 -46.23 -7.40
N HIS A 755 2.61 -45.94 -8.63
CA HIS A 755 2.93 -44.70 -9.34
C HIS A 755 1.72 -44.19 -10.12
N PHE A 756 1.44 -42.90 -10.00
CA PHE A 756 0.43 -42.19 -10.78
C PHE A 756 0.92 -40.80 -11.15
N THR A 757 0.39 -40.31 -12.27
CA THR A 757 0.69 -38.98 -12.79
C THR A 757 -0.61 -38.18 -12.83
N VAL A 758 -0.65 -37.03 -12.14
CA VAL A 758 -1.81 -36.14 -12.11
C VAL A 758 -1.55 -34.97 -13.04
N GLN A 759 -2.49 -34.70 -13.96
CA GLN A 759 -2.39 -33.60 -14.91
C GLN A 759 -3.45 -32.54 -14.59
N VAL A 760 -3.02 -31.31 -14.29
CA VAL A 760 -3.89 -30.14 -14.09
C VAL A 760 -3.48 -29.08 -15.10
N GLY A 761 -4.32 -28.86 -16.12
CA GLY A 761 -3.94 -28.04 -17.28
C GLY A 761 -2.72 -28.63 -18.02
N ASP A 762 -1.71 -27.80 -18.27
CA ASP A 762 -0.47 -28.20 -18.94
C ASP A 762 0.62 -28.72 -17.98
N MET A 763 0.32 -28.83 -16.67
CA MET A 763 1.26 -29.33 -15.66
C MET A 763 1.05 -30.81 -15.37
N VAL A 764 2.16 -31.55 -15.32
CA VAL A 764 2.23 -32.98 -15.05
C VAL A 764 2.97 -33.18 -13.72
N PHE A 765 2.31 -33.79 -12.73
CA PHE A 765 2.88 -34.08 -11.43
C PHE A 765 3.08 -35.59 -11.30
N ASP A 766 4.33 -36.03 -11.12
CA ASP A 766 4.65 -37.39 -10.73
C ASP A 766 4.72 -37.46 -9.19
N SER A 767 3.87 -38.28 -8.60
CA SER A 767 3.88 -38.53 -7.15
C SER A 767 4.16 -40.00 -6.87
N VAL A 768 5.02 -40.27 -5.89
CA VAL A 768 5.25 -41.60 -5.33
C VAL A 768 4.44 -41.70 -4.05
N ASN A 769 3.53 -42.67 -3.97
CA ASN A 769 2.77 -42.95 -2.75
C ASN A 769 3.72 -43.56 -1.70
N PRO A 770 4.00 -42.91 -0.56
CA PRO A 770 4.81 -43.52 0.48
C PRO A 770 4.02 -44.67 1.12
N GLU A 771 4.56 -45.88 1.00
CA GLU A 771 4.09 -47.16 1.56
C GLU A 771 2.75 -47.17 2.32
N GLY A 772 1.67 -47.52 1.61
CA GLY A 772 0.55 -48.27 2.19
C GLY A 772 -0.78 -47.55 2.45
N MET A 773 -0.91 -46.24 2.18
CA MET A 773 -2.20 -45.55 2.36
C MET A 773 -3.23 -45.91 1.26
N PRO A 774 -4.51 -46.16 1.61
CA PRO A 774 -5.60 -46.30 0.65
C PRO A 774 -5.85 -44.99 -0.12
N PHE A 775 -6.05 -45.08 -1.44
CA PHE A 775 -6.18 -43.92 -2.35
C PHE A 775 -7.27 -42.91 -1.94
N ALA A 776 -8.37 -43.36 -1.35
CA ALA A 776 -9.44 -42.48 -0.91
C ALA A 776 -9.03 -41.57 0.27
N GLU A 777 -8.20 -42.06 1.19
CA GLU A 777 -7.73 -41.27 2.35
C GLU A 777 -6.63 -40.28 1.96
N TRP A 778 -5.83 -40.59 0.93
CA TRP A 778 -4.81 -39.67 0.42
C TRP A 778 -5.41 -38.46 -0.32
N VAL A 779 -6.53 -38.63 -1.02
CA VAL A 779 -7.20 -37.55 -1.77
C VAL A 779 -7.85 -36.51 -0.83
N ASP A 780 -8.36 -36.95 0.31
CA ASP A 780 -8.91 -36.05 1.33
C ASP A 780 -7.82 -35.23 2.05
N ASP A 781 -6.64 -35.81 2.27
CA ASP A 781 -5.51 -35.16 2.97
C ASP A 781 -4.85 -34.04 2.14
N ILE A 782 -4.93 -34.11 0.81
CA ILE A 782 -4.42 -33.07 -0.12
C ILE A 782 -5.47 -32.02 -0.52
N GLY A 783 -6.69 -32.08 0.03
CA GLY A 783 -7.68 -31.00 -0.08
C GLY A 783 -8.19 -30.68 -1.49
N ILE A 784 -8.28 -31.67 -2.39
CA ILE A 784 -8.81 -31.45 -3.75
C ILE A 784 -10.34 -31.47 -3.72
N ASN A 785 -10.97 -30.30 -3.73
CA ASN A 785 -12.42 -30.15 -3.87
C ASN A 785 -12.92 -30.58 -5.27
N ASP A 786 -14.12 -31.18 -5.31
CA ASP A 786 -14.84 -31.66 -6.48
C ASP A 786 -14.91 -30.61 -7.61
N GLY A 787 -14.01 -30.74 -8.59
CA GLY A 787 -13.91 -29.83 -9.74
C GLY A 787 -12.73 -30.09 -10.66
N ILE A 788 -11.76 -30.93 -10.26
CA ILE A 788 -10.60 -31.29 -11.08
C ILE A 788 -10.84 -32.63 -11.78
N GLY A 789 -10.89 -32.62 -13.11
CA GLY A 789 -10.98 -33.85 -13.91
C GLY A 789 -9.68 -34.64 -13.87
N VAL A 790 -9.67 -35.80 -13.19
CA VAL A 790 -8.52 -36.71 -13.14
C VAL A 790 -8.53 -37.64 -14.35
N ASN A 791 -7.53 -37.54 -15.22
CA ASN A 791 -7.31 -38.49 -16.33
C ASN A 791 -6.24 -39.50 -15.95
N LEU A 792 -6.63 -40.76 -15.78
CA LEU A 792 -5.70 -41.87 -15.56
C LEU A 792 -5.17 -42.36 -16.92
N LYS A 793 -3.90 -42.13 -17.23
CA LYS A 793 -3.22 -42.78 -18.35
C LYS A 793 -2.23 -43.82 -17.83
N SER A 794 -2.42 -45.08 -18.23
CA SER A 794 -1.38 -46.10 -18.13
C SER A 794 -0.42 -45.95 -19.31
N GLU A 795 0.90 -45.89 -19.05
CA GLU A 795 1.89 -45.78 -20.11
C GLU A 795 1.89 -47.00 -21.04
N GLY A 796 1.84 -46.73 -22.35
CA GLY A 796 2.11 -47.71 -23.39
C GLY A 796 1.26 -47.54 -24.64
N MET A 797 1.56 -46.54 -25.49
CA MET A 797 1.43 -46.58 -26.96
C MET A 797 1.82 -45.22 -27.59
N THR A 798 2.72 -45.24 -28.56
CA THR A 798 3.28 -44.09 -29.30
C THR A 798 2.46 -43.75 -30.56
N GLY A 799 2.32 -42.46 -30.89
CA GLY A 799 1.84 -42.00 -32.21
C GLY A 799 1.69 -40.47 -32.34
N LYS A 800 2.38 -39.87 -33.34
CA LYS A 800 2.28 -38.44 -33.73
C LYS A 800 1.13 -38.22 -34.74
N TYR A 801 0.39 -37.13 -34.63
CA TYR A 801 -0.39 -36.55 -35.75
C TYR A 801 -0.42 -35.01 -35.71
N ASN A 802 -0.14 -34.40 -36.87
CA ASN A 802 -0.29 -32.97 -37.19
C ASN A 802 -1.61 -32.76 -37.96
N GLY A 803 -2.37 -31.69 -37.70
CA GLY A 803 -3.41 -31.18 -38.60
C GLY A 803 -4.58 -30.45 -37.93
N CYS A 804 -4.79 -29.17 -38.29
CA CYS A 804 -5.95 -28.35 -37.92
C CYS A 804 -7.13 -28.55 -38.90
N ILE A 805 -8.37 -28.69 -38.41
CA ILE A 805 -9.65 -28.50 -39.16
C ILE A 805 -10.73 -27.93 -38.18
N PRO A 806 -11.66 -27.03 -38.59
CA PRO A 806 -12.40 -26.14 -37.69
C PRO A 806 -13.77 -26.64 -37.19
N ARG A 807 -14.25 -25.95 -36.13
CA ARG A 807 -15.49 -26.07 -35.35
C ARG A 807 -16.78 -26.43 -36.13
N LYS A 808 -17.66 -27.16 -35.43
CA LYS A 808 -19.08 -26.79 -35.30
C LYS A 808 -19.43 -26.63 -33.84
#